data_AF-A0A847LFP0-F1
#
_entry.id   AF-A0A847LFP0-F1
#
_cell.length_a   1.000
_cell.length_b   1.000
_cell.length_c   1.000
_cell.angle_alpha   90.00
_cell.angle_beta   90.00
_cell.angle_gamma   90.00
#
_symmetry.space_group_name_H-M   'P 1'
#
loop_
_entity.id
_entity.type
_entity.pdbx_description
1 polymer ?
#
loop_
_entity_poly.entity_id
_entity_poly.type
_entity_poly.pdbx_seq_one_letter_code
_entity_poly.pdbx_strand_id
1 'polypeptide(L)'
;MRFTFVFGLLLAGLLPLAAVAADPLPPALPPPPGFGPPPNAALLHPAGPATAPAATGFPTPSPGPLAAKAALFDQALETLHTPLGMVLSVETSPAGLVTRVRPGGDATIWTGAWLAAQAFRYRVTRDPAALSNIERGLLAFHTLNLLSGNQGFMGRCFGPAEWFGPSSDARPGLGPYAHLRFIPDSSRDQYTGIFLAYTTCLPLVTDPALLDTIRGDLLAVGRNLAANRLALRVTLGSDTFSPFNLNPDYAYQDRITPEEWARVDDFPVNVFARIVPYSPALAEVIGTFQPPPVRGGEALRALMIMQTAAHFTGDAGLQRFFSEELVANRRFPDIASTTSQLLGDLYEGRGQETGRQVCRDLAVALLRLLREAAVRLGRLPAPVADLGFAAARPWAVGVGHAAGSALVAALDALRAPAAFAPLAALADTLDSWARPLTGLGAGRPAGRLTALAAWLRRAAASSLDELADAQRSYVGTNLTFFALLGLFEGPTDPALRAAAADIVDRAFAPIADEGNTLYTFIRHINGTRPLPPGILAQAKATLLAYPADQHARRIDHHADPGLRLLPWPDRFGRIGNQAVDPFPVDQRAPHVFIWQEPPRAVTTGHDDTCLIPPVGYLLAYWYGRAHGLLSADD
;
A
#
# COMPACT_ATOMS: atom_id res chain seq x y z
N MET A 1 8.25 10.24 11.91
CA MET A 1 9.05 11.11 11.00
C MET A 1 8.59 10.91 9.54
N ARG A 2 7.27 10.76 9.35
CA ARG A 2 6.59 10.23 8.16
C ARG A 2 5.62 11.32 7.68
N PHE A 3 5.52 11.59 6.38
CA PHE A 3 4.70 12.69 5.81
C PHE A 3 5.11 14.14 6.18
N THR A 4 6.02 14.29 7.14
CA THR A 4 6.41 15.58 7.75
C THR A 4 7.22 16.47 6.82
N PHE A 5 7.88 15.95 5.77
CA PHE A 5 8.77 16.78 4.97
C PHE A 5 8.01 17.66 3.97
N VAL A 6 7.05 17.10 3.23
CA VAL A 6 6.28 17.85 2.23
C VAL A 6 5.15 18.67 2.86
N PHE A 7 4.43 18.09 3.82
CA PHE A 7 3.40 18.84 4.56
C PHE A 7 4.03 19.82 5.56
N GLY A 8 5.22 19.51 6.06
CA GLY A 8 6.04 20.45 6.83
C GLY A 8 6.62 21.57 5.97
N LEU A 9 6.92 21.37 4.69
CA LEU A 9 7.22 22.48 3.76
C LEU A 9 5.99 23.38 3.54
N LEU A 10 4.79 22.79 3.44
CA LEU A 10 3.52 23.52 3.34
C LEU A 10 3.13 24.27 4.63
N LEU A 11 3.42 23.72 5.81
CA LEU A 11 3.18 24.34 7.12
C LEU A 11 4.30 25.27 7.60
N ALA A 12 5.56 25.02 7.23
CA ALA A 12 6.71 25.85 7.59
C ALA A 12 6.67 27.23 6.92
N GLY A 13 5.89 27.39 5.84
CA GLY A 13 5.55 28.70 5.30
C GLY A 13 4.63 29.54 6.21
N LEU A 14 4.03 28.95 7.25
CA LEU A 14 3.04 29.60 8.13
C LEU A 14 3.46 29.68 9.61
N LEU A 15 4.59 29.10 10.02
CA LEU A 15 5.07 29.12 11.41
C LEU A 15 6.59 29.33 11.49
N PRO A 16 7.08 30.20 12.39
CA PRO A 16 8.52 30.40 12.55
C PRO A 16 9.17 29.20 13.26
N LEU A 17 10.33 28.82 12.73
CA LEU A 17 11.24 27.75 13.18
C LEU A 17 11.46 27.68 14.70
N ALA A 18 11.40 26.46 15.25
CA ALA A 18 12.15 26.09 16.45
C ALA A 18 12.48 24.59 16.52
N ALA A 19 13.78 24.33 16.76
CA ALA A 19 14.41 23.19 17.43
C ALA A 19 14.60 21.83 16.71
N VAL A 20 15.86 21.65 16.29
CA VAL A 20 16.59 20.38 16.15
C VAL A 20 17.10 19.94 17.53
N ALA A 21 16.79 18.70 17.94
CA ALA A 21 17.69 17.81 18.69
C ALA A 21 16.97 16.46 18.94
N ALA A 22 17.48 15.37 18.38
CA ALA A 22 17.10 14.01 18.78
C ALA A 22 18.37 13.26 19.21
N ASP A 23 18.35 12.74 20.43
CA ASP A 23 19.38 11.86 21.01
C ASP A 23 19.09 10.38 20.69
N PRO A 24 20.09 9.48 20.85
CA PRO A 24 20.12 8.17 20.22
C PRO A 24 19.31 7.09 20.98
N LEU A 25 18.92 6.07 20.21
CA LEU A 25 18.31 4.80 20.66
C LEU A 25 19.13 4.08 21.76
N PRO A 26 18.48 3.37 22.71
CA PRO A 26 19.18 2.54 23.70
C PRO A 26 19.73 1.24 23.08
N PRO A 27 20.78 0.64 23.68
CA PRO A 27 21.41 -0.57 23.17
C PRO A 27 20.55 -1.84 23.40
N ALA A 28 20.76 -2.83 22.53
CA ALA A 28 20.14 -4.15 22.58
C ALA A 28 20.54 -4.93 23.85
N LEU A 29 19.58 -5.66 24.42
CA LEU A 29 19.80 -6.60 25.52
C LEU A 29 20.40 -7.93 25.00
N PRO A 30 21.29 -8.59 25.78
CA PRO A 30 21.87 -9.88 25.41
C PRO A 30 20.90 -11.06 25.65
N PRO A 31 21.09 -12.20 24.97
CA PRO A 31 20.22 -13.36 25.10
C PRO A 31 20.49 -14.15 26.40
N PRO A 32 19.48 -14.81 27.01
CA PRO A 32 19.71 -15.78 28.08
C PRO A 32 20.12 -17.17 27.53
N PRO A 33 20.86 -17.98 28.34
CA PRO A 33 21.45 -19.24 27.92
C PRO A 33 20.47 -20.42 27.96
N GLY A 34 20.81 -21.46 27.20
CA GLY A 34 19.94 -22.56 26.83
C GLY A 34 19.58 -23.57 27.92
N PHE A 35 18.58 -24.38 27.59
CA PHE A 35 18.25 -25.64 28.26
C PHE A 35 17.97 -26.71 27.20
N GLY A 36 18.58 -27.88 27.41
CA GLY A 36 18.54 -29.04 26.50
C GLY A 36 17.18 -29.73 26.39
N PRO A 37 17.09 -30.77 25.55
CA PRO A 37 15.83 -31.34 25.09
C PRO A 37 15.30 -32.41 26.06
N PRO A 38 13.98 -32.64 26.06
CA PRO A 38 13.43 -33.95 26.41
C PRO A 38 12.84 -34.69 25.20
N PRO A 39 12.68 -36.02 25.30
CA PRO A 39 12.72 -36.94 24.17
C PRO A 39 11.36 -37.31 23.59
N ASN A 40 11.40 -37.75 22.32
CA ASN A 40 10.52 -38.69 21.61
C ASN A 40 9.00 -38.65 21.82
N ALA A 41 8.29 -38.41 20.72
CA ALA A 41 7.16 -39.26 20.34
C ALA A 41 7.11 -39.41 18.82
N ALA A 42 7.43 -40.62 18.39
CA ALA A 42 7.31 -41.10 17.04
C ALA A 42 5.85 -41.40 16.67
N LEU A 43 5.65 -41.66 15.37
CA LEU A 43 4.54 -42.36 14.72
C LEU A 43 3.39 -41.47 14.26
N LEU A 44 3.30 -41.27 12.93
CA LEU A 44 2.29 -41.90 12.07
C LEU A 44 2.44 -41.37 10.62
N HIS A 45 3.00 -42.20 9.74
CA HIS A 45 2.76 -42.12 8.28
C HIS A 45 1.53 -42.96 7.94
N PRO A 46 0.74 -42.55 6.94
CA PRO A 46 0.59 -43.43 5.77
C PRO A 46 0.55 -42.64 4.44
N ALA A 47 1.31 -43.09 3.45
CA ALA A 47 0.86 -43.85 2.27
C ALA A 47 0.52 -42.95 1.06
N GLY A 48 1.40 -42.94 0.06
CA GLY A 48 1.19 -42.27 -1.22
C GLY A 48 0.27 -43.06 -2.16
N PRO A 49 -0.19 -42.46 -3.27
CA PRO A 49 -0.85 -43.18 -4.33
C PRO A 49 0.08 -43.49 -5.51
N ALA A 50 -0.26 -44.61 -6.14
CA ALA A 50 0.45 -45.30 -7.20
C ALA A 50 0.46 -44.55 -8.55
N THR A 51 1.54 -44.76 -9.29
CA THR A 51 1.74 -44.33 -10.69
C THR A 51 0.91 -45.17 -11.66
N ALA A 52 0.16 -44.50 -12.54
CA ALA A 52 -0.44 -45.10 -13.74
C ALA A 52 0.52 -44.96 -14.96
N PRO A 53 0.45 -45.84 -15.98
CA PRO A 53 1.41 -45.84 -17.10
C PRO A 53 1.08 -44.79 -18.16
N ALA A 54 2.15 -44.26 -18.77
CA ALA A 54 2.13 -43.17 -19.73
C ALA A 54 1.56 -43.56 -21.11
N ALA A 55 0.68 -42.70 -21.64
CA ALA A 55 0.30 -42.71 -23.04
C ALA A 55 1.33 -41.90 -23.86
N THR A 56 1.84 -42.49 -24.93
CA THR A 56 2.78 -41.87 -25.87
C THR A 56 2.08 -40.80 -26.73
N GLY A 57 2.35 -39.53 -26.46
CA GLY A 57 1.88 -38.39 -27.26
C GLY A 57 2.95 -37.86 -28.21
N PHE A 58 2.51 -37.34 -29.36
CA PHE A 58 3.31 -36.48 -30.25
C PHE A 58 4.02 -35.38 -29.45
N PRO A 59 5.20 -34.89 -29.89
CA PRO A 59 5.91 -33.84 -29.18
C PRO A 59 5.07 -32.56 -29.18
N THR A 60 4.32 -32.34 -28.10
CA THR A 60 3.84 -31.01 -27.73
C THR A 60 5.06 -30.10 -27.70
N PRO A 61 5.04 -28.94 -28.38
CA PRO A 61 6.16 -28.00 -28.29
C PRO A 61 6.45 -27.70 -26.82
N SER A 62 7.73 -27.74 -26.46
CA SER A 62 8.16 -27.44 -25.09
C SER A 62 7.72 -26.02 -24.75
N PRO A 63 7.10 -25.78 -23.57
CA PRO A 63 6.71 -24.44 -23.17
C PRO A 63 7.92 -23.49 -23.17
N GLY A 64 7.67 -22.22 -23.53
CA GLY A 64 8.65 -21.15 -23.40
C GLY A 64 9.12 -20.96 -21.94
N PRO A 65 10.25 -20.28 -21.70
CA PRO A 65 10.83 -20.15 -20.37
C PRO A 65 9.91 -19.44 -19.37
N LEU A 66 9.07 -18.50 -19.82
CA LEU A 66 8.08 -17.88 -18.93
C LEU A 66 6.96 -18.86 -18.58
N ALA A 67 6.45 -19.60 -19.57
CA ALA A 67 5.42 -20.61 -19.35
C ALA A 67 5.90 -21.74 -18.41
N ALA A 68 7.14 -22.19 -18.55
CA ALA A 68 7.75 -23.18 -17.66
C ALA A 68 7.82 -22.68 -16.21
N LYS A 69 8.20 -21.41 -16.00
CA LYS A 69 8.25 -20.79 -14.67
C LYS A 69 6.86 -20.61 -14.08
N ALA A 70 5.87 -20.20 -14.88
CA ALA A 70 4.48 -20.10 -14.46
C ALA A 70 3.94 -21.44 -13.96
N ALA A 71 4.19 -22.54 -14.69
CA ALA A 71 3.77 -23.88 -14.29
C ALA A 71 4.38 -24.31 -12.94
N LEU A 72 5.68 -24.06 -12.73
CA LEU A 72 6.36 -24.33 -11.47
C LEU A 72 5.74 -23.54 -10.30
N PHE A 73 5.43 -22.27 -10.53
CA PHE A 73 4.84 -21.39 -9.52
C PHE A 73 3.37 -21.71 -9.22
N ASP A 74 2.56 -22.02 -10.24
CA ASP A 74 1.18 -22.48 -10.04
C ASP A 74 1.17 -23.78 -9.22
N GLN A 75 2.05 -24.74 -9.53
CA GLN A 75 2.18 -25.97 -8.76
C GLN A 75 2.57 -25.71 -7.30
N ALA A 76 3.54 -24.82 -7.05
CA ALA A 76 3.95 -24.47 -5.70
C ALA A 76 2.81 -23.80 -4.90
N LEU A 77 2.04 -22.91 -5.55
CA LEU A 77 0.87 -22.27 -4.93
C LEU A 77 -0.19 -23.29 -4.52
N GLU A 78 -0.54 -24.19 -5.44
CA GLU A 78 -1.59 -25.20 -5.23
C GLU A 78 -1.20 -26.21 -4.14
N THR A 79 0.06 -26.65 -4.13
CA THR A 79 0.51 -27.74 -3.24
C THR A 79 1.01 -27.28 -1.87
N LEU A 80 1.59 -26.09 -1.77
CA LEU A 80 2.28 -25.63 -0.55
C LEU A 80 1.58 -24.43 0.10
N HIS A 81 1.20 -23.43 -0.71
CA HIS A 81 0.84 -22.12 -0.19
C HIS A 81 -0.67 -21.88 -0.01
N THR A 82 -1.54 -22.82 -0.40
CA THR A 82 -3.01 -22.63 -0.35
C THR A 82 -3.78 -23.70 0.43
N PRO A 83 -3.32 -24.12 1.64
CA PRO A 83 -3.92 -25.24 2.38
C PRO A 83 -5.40 -25.07 2.72
N LEU A 84 -5.88 -23.82 2.84
CA LEU A 84 -7.29 -23.48 3.10
C LEU A 84 -7.86 -22.53 2.03
N GLY A 85 -7.33 -22.58 0.80
CA GLY A 85 -7.72 -21.65 -0.28
C GLY A 85 -7.18 -20.22 -0.11
N MET A 86 -6.40 -19.96 0.95
CA MET A 86 -5.69 -18.69 1.18
C MET A 86 -4.21 -18.81 0.87
N VAL A 87 -3.64 -17.80 0.22
CA VAL A 87 -2.20 -17.70 0.01
C VAL A 87 -1.50 -17.39 1.34
N LEU A 88 -0.68 -18.32 1.80
CA LEU A 88 0.12 -18.23 3.01
C LEU A 88 1.59 -18.61 2.71
N SER A 89 2.51 -17.98 3.42
CA SER A 89 3.91 -18.43 3.42
C SER A 89 4.06 -19.70 4.25
N VAL A 90 5.08 -20.49 3.93
CA VAL A 90 5.39 -21.74 4.63
C VAL A 90 6.87 -21.80 4.97
N GLU A 91 7.21 -22.54 6.02
CA GLU A 91 8.59 -22.97 6.27
C GLU A 91 8.78 -24.36 5.69
N THR A 92 9.94 -24.59 5.08
CA THR A 92 10.28 -25.88 4.49
C THR A 92 11.55 -26.45 5.09
N SER A 93 11.62 -27.76 5.22
CA SER A 93 12.88 -28.46 5.53
C SER A 93 13.84 -28.39 4.33
N PRO A 94 15.14 -28.73 4.51
CA PRO A 94 16.08 -28.87 3.39
C PRO A 94 15.65 -29.89 2.33
N ALA A 95 14.74 -30.82 2.67
CA ALA A 95 14.16 -31.78 1.74
C ALA A 95 12.92 -31.24 0.99
N GLY A 96 12.55 -29.96 1.18
CA GLY A 96 11.41 -29.31 0.53
C GLY A 96 10.04 -29.61 1.14
N LEU A 97 10.00 -30.32 2.28
CA LEU A 97 8.75 -30.63 2.98
C LEU A 97 8.30 -29.43 3.82
N VAL A 98 7.01 -29.07 3.74
CA VAL A 98 6.42 -28.05 4.62
C VAL A 98 6.50 -28.53 6.06
N THR A 99 7.24 -27.79 6.88
CA THR A 99 7.34 -28.04 8.33
C THR A 99 6.35 -27.21 9.11
N ARG A 100 5.96 -26.04 8.58
CA ARG A 100 5.08 -25.10 9.27
C ARG A 100 4.40 -24.14 8.29
N VAL A 101 3.13 -23.82 8.56
CA VAL A 101 2.43 -22.69 7.93
C VAL A 101 2.73 -21.42 8.72
N ARG A 102 3.05 -20.31 8.04
CA ARG A 102 3.24 -18.99 8.65
C ARG A 102 2.01 -18.12 8.40
N PRO A 103 0.96 -18.24 9.24
CA PRO A 103 -0.20 -17.36 9.11
C PRO A 103 0.18 -15.93 9.49
N GLY A 104 -0.41 -14.95 8.80
CA GLY A 104 -0.21 -13.54 9.08
C GLY A 104 0.01 -12.72 7.82
N GLY A 105 0.62 -11.54 8.01
CA GLY A 105 0.90 -10.61 6.92
C GLY A 105 -0.37 -10.09 6.24
N ASP A 106 -0.28 -9.89 4.93
CA ASP A 106 -1.35 -9.33 4.10
C ASP A 106 -2.05 -10.41 3.26
N ALA A 107 -2.28 -11.60 3.85
CA ALA A 107 -2.68 -12.80 3.10
C ALA A 107 -3.94 -12.66 2.24
N THR A 108 -4.96 -11.89 2.63
CA THR A 108 -6.14 -11.68 1.78
C THR A 108 -5.87 -10.85 0.52
N ILE A 109 -4.93 -9.89 0.52
CA ILE A 109 -4.55 -9.20 -0.73
C ILE A 109 -3.68 -10.09 -1.61
N TRP A 110 -2.82 -10.94 -1.02
CA TRP A 110 -2.06 -11.93 -1.78
C TRP A 110 -2.98 -12.98 -2.42
N THR A 111 -3.96 -13.46 -1.66
CA THR A 111 -5.00 -14.36 -2.15
C THR A 111 -5.79 -13.69 -3.26
N GLY A 112 -6.20 -12.44 -3.08
CA GLY A 112 -6.93 -11.69 -4.09
C GLY A 112 -6.16 -11.56 -5.42
N ALA A 113 -4.88 -11.22 -5.35
CA ALA A 113 -3.99 -11.14 -6.51
C ALA A 113 -3.78 -12.51 -7.19
N TRP A 114 -3.63 -13.59 -6.41
CA TRP A 114 -3.53 -14.94 -6.96
C TRP A 114 -4.82 -15.38 -7.64
N LEU A 115 -5.99 -15.11 -7.05
CA LEU A 115 -7.28 -15.44 -7.67
C LEU A 115 -7.50 -14.65 -8.97
N ALA A 116 -7.10 -13.38 -9.02
CA ALA A 116 -7.09 -12.62 -10.27
C ALA A 116 -6.17 -13.27 -11.32
N ALA A 117 -4.97 -13.74 -10.92
CA ALA A 117 -4.10 -14.51 -11.80
C ALA A 117 -4.77 -15.81 -12.30
N GLN A 118 -5.49 -16.54 -11.44
CA GLN A 118 -6.23 -17.73 -11.84
C GLN A 118 -7.41 -17.41 -12.78
N ALA A 119 -8.08 -16.27 -12.61
CA ALA A 119 -9.11 -15.81 -13.54
C ALA A 119 -8.52 -15.55 -14.94
N PHE A 120 -7.36 -14.91 -15.02
CA PHE A 120 -6.64 -14.72 -16.28
C PHE A 120 -6.13 -16.04 -16.87
N ARG A 121 -5.59 -16.94 -16.04
CA ARG A 121 -5.21 -18.31 -16.46
C ARG A 121 -6.40 -19.01 -17.09
N TYR A 122 -7.55 -19.06 -16.41
CA TYR A 122 -8.76 -19.71 -16.91
C TYR A 122 -9.25 -19.08 -18.22
N ARG A 123 -9.22 -17.75 -18.37
CA ARG A 123 -9.59 -17.08 -19.62
C ARG A 123 -8.75 -17.55 -20.82
N VAL A 124 -7.45 -17.80 -20.60
CA VAL A 124 -6.49 -18.21 -21.64
C VAL A 124 -6.56 -19.71 -21.91
N THR A 125 -6.56 -20.53 -20.85
CA THR A 125 -6.34 -21.98 -20.95
C THR A 125 -7.60 -22.81 -20.83
N ARG A 126 -8.65 -22.26 -20.21
CA ARG A 126 -9.86 -23.00 -19.79
C ARG A 126 -9.58 -24.16 -18.84
N ASP A 127 -8.43 -24.14 -18.17
CA ASP A 127 -8.00 -25.19 -17.24
C ASP A 127 -8.94 -25.27 -16.02
N PRO A 128 -9.64 -26.39 -15.79
CA PRO A 128 -10.56 -26.53 -14.66
C PRO A 128 -9.86 -26.39 -13.29
N ALA A 129 -8.56 -26.65 -13.18
CA ALA A 129 -7.81 -26.42 -11.94
C ALA A 129 -7.82 -24.94 -11.55
N ALA A 130 -7.71 -24.02 -12.52
CA ALA A 130 -7.79 -22.60 -12.26
C ALA A 130 -9.16 -22.17 -11.73
N LEU A 131 -10.24 -22.78 -12.24
CA LEU A 131 -11.60 -22.53 -11.74
C LEU A 131 -11.79 -23.09 -10.32
N SER A 132 -11.31 -24.30 -10.05
CA SER A 132 -11.31 -24.88 -8.69
C SER A 132 -10.52 -24.01 -7.69
N ASN A 133 -9.38 -23.46 -8.10
CA ASN A 133 -8.62 -22.51 -7.28
C ASN A 133 -9.42 -21.25 -6.96
N ILE A 134 -10.13 -20.70 -7.95
CA ILE A 134 -11.03 -19.55 -7.78
C ILE A 134 -12.09 -19.87 -6.73
N GLU A 135 -12.80 -20.98 -6.88
CA GLU A 135 -13.90 -21.37 -5.99
C GLU A 135 -13.42 -21.59 -4.55
N ARG A 136 -12.29 -22.29 -4.36
CA ARG A 136 -11.67 -22.48 -3.03
C ARG A 136 -11.28 -21.15 -2.38
N GLY A 137 -10.70 -20.22 -3.13
CA GLY A 137 -10.29 -18.92 -2.59
C GLY A 137 -11.48 -18.01 -2.25
N LEU A 138 -12.54 -18.03 -3.06
CA LEU A 138 -13.78 -17.30 -2.76
C LEU A 138 -14.45 -17.85 -1.48
N LEU A 139 -14.50 -19.18 -1.32
CA LEU A 139 -14.98 -19.81 -0.09
C LEU A 139 -14.11 -19.47 1.13
N ALA A 140 -12.81 -19.24 0.94
CA ALA A 140 -11.92 -18.80 2.01
C ALA A 140 -12.27 -17.37 2.49
N PHE A 141 -12.56 -16.45 1.56
CA PHE A 141 -13.07 -15.12 1.91
C PHE A 141 -14.44 -15.18 2.60
N HIS A 142 -15.34 -16.04 2.11
CA HIS A 142 -16.61 -16.29 2.77
C HIS A 142 -16.42 -16.78 4.21
N THR A 143 -15.50 -17.74 4.42
CA THR A 143 -15.17 -18.26 5.75
C THR A 143 -14.68 -17.16 6.69
N LEU A 144 -13.85 -16.23 6.22
CA LEU A 144 -13.44 -15.05 7.00
C LEU A 144 -14.61 -14.16 7.39
N ASN A 145 -15.59 -13.98 6.51
CA ASN A 145 -16.81 -13.24 6.83
C ASN A 145 -17.66 -13.97 7.88
N LEU A 146 -17.75 -15.29 7.83
CA LEU A 146 -18.47 -16.08 8.84
C LEU A 146 -17.77 -16.07 10.21
N LEU A 147 -16.43 -16.12 10.22
CA LEU A 147 -15.62 -16.04 11.44
C LEU A 147 -15.87 -14.77 12.25
N SER A 148 -16.30 -13.70 11.58
CA SER A 148 -16.65 -12.41 12.19
C SER A 148 -18.16 -12.20 12.39
N GLY A 149 -18.99 -13.22 12.18
CA GLY A 149 -20.44 -13.14 12.38
C GLY A 149 -21.20 -12.55 11.19
N ASN A 150 -20.67 -12.66 9.97
CA ASN A 150 -21.31 -12.25 8.72
C ASN A 150 -21.66 -10.76 8.66
N GLN A 151 -20.76 -9.91 9.16
CA GLN A 151 -20.95 -8.46 9.22
C GLN A 151 -20.42 -7.73 7.97
N GLY A 152 -19.96 -8.47 6.96
CA GLY A 152 -19.17 -7.93 5.85
C GLY A 152 -17.73 -7.65 6.26
N PHE A 153 -17.21 -8.35 7.28
CA PHE A 153 -15.84 -8.19 7.77
C PHE A 153 -15.00 -9.44 7.51
N MET A 154 -14.00 -9.32 6.65
CA MET A 154 -12.98 -10.34 6.39
C MET A 154 -11.65 -9.95 7.04
N GLY A 155 -11.11 -10.84 7.88
CA GLY A 155 -9.80 -10.69 8.51
C GLY A 155 -8.61 -10.93 7.55
N ARG A 156 -7.39 -10.97 8.11
CA ARG A 156 -6.15 -11.17 7.32
C ARG A 156 -5.95 -12.62 6.86
N CYS A 157 -6.18 -13.57 7.75
CA CYS A 157 -6.10 -15.01 7.48
C CYS A 157 -6.79 -15.80 8.60
N PHE A 158 -7.04 -17.09 8.33
CA PHE A 158 -7.57 -18.03 9.31
C PHE A 158 -6.88 -19.40 9.23
N GLY A 159 -7.06 -20.20 10.27
CA GLY A 159 -6.55 -21.56 10.34
C GLY A 159 -6.80 -22.21 11.70
N PRO A 160 -6.36 -23.46 11.89
CA PRO A 160 -6.42 -24.13 13.18
C PRO A 160 -5.44 -23.47 14.18
N ALA A 161 -5.67 -23.69 15.47
CA ALA A 161 -5.00 -22.94 16.55
C ALA A 161 -3.48 -23.11 16.55
N GLU A 162 -2.97 -24.28 16.16
CA GLU A 162 -1.56 -24.63 16.12
C GLU A 162 -0.74 -23.76 15.15
N TRP A 163 -1.36 -23.21 14.10
CA TRP A 163 -0.64 -22.35 13.15
C TRP A 163 -0.20 -21.03 13.80
N PHE A 164 -1.01 -20.50 14.72
CA PHE A 164 -0.79 -19.19 15.33
C PHE A 164 0.11 -19.26 16.58
N GLY A 165 0.36 -20.46 17.11
CA GLY A 165 1.11 -20.65 18.35
C GLY A 165 0.57 -19.76 19.48
N PRO A 166 1.42 -19.14 20.31
CA PRO A 166 0.99 -18.27 21.41
C PRO A 166 0.63 -16.83 20.96
N SER A 167 0.47 -16.56 19.65
CA SER A 167 0.18 -15.21 19.16
C SER A 167 -1.10 -14.63 19.78
N SER A 168 -0.98 -13.42 20.35
CA SER A 168 -2.10 -12.64 20.87
C SER A 168 -2.98 -12.02 19.79
N ASP A 169 -2.48 -11.95 18.55
CA ASP A 169 -3.14 -11.22 17.46
C ASP A 169 -4.28 -12.03 16.83
N ALA A 170 -4.22 -13.36 16.95
CA ALA A 170 -5.27 -14.25 16.47
C ALA A 170 -6.38 -14.39 17.50
N ARG A 171 -7.64 -14.26 17.08
CA ARG A 171 -8.84 -14.46 17.91
C ARG A 171 -9.58 -15.73 17.48
N PRO A 172 -10.30 -16.41 18.39
CA PRO A 172 -11.21 -17.48 17.97
C PRO A 172 -12.33 -16.93 17.10
N GLY A 173 -12.81 -17.74 16.15
CA GLY A 173 -14.01 -17.45 15.37
C GLY A 173 -15.28 -17.34 16.23
N LEU A 174 -16.31 -16.69 15.69
CA LEU A 174 -17.61 -16.61 16.36
C LEU A 174 -18.48 -17.85 16.09
N GLY A 175 -19.30 -18.22 17.09
CA GLY A 175 -20.33 -19.25 16.96
C GLY A 175 -19.77 -20.62 16.54
N PRO A 176 -20.33 -21.27 15.50
CA PRO A 176 -19.85 -22.58 15.02
C PRO A 176 -18.37 -22.61 14.59
N TYR A 177 -17.79 -21.45 14.31
CA TYR A 177 -16.40 -21.33 13.85
C TYR A 177 -15.38 -21.11 14.98
N ALA A 178 -15.78 -21.26 16.25
CA ALA A 178 -14.89 -21.10 17.41
C ALA A 178 -13.72 -22.08 17.46
N HIS A 179 -13.77 -23.17 16.68
CA HIS A 179 -12.68 -24.14 16.53
C HIS A 179 -11.53 -23.63 15.64
N LEU A 180 -11.75 -22.57 14.86
CA LEU A 180 -10.72 -21.89 14.07
C LEU A 180 -10.29 -20.59 14.77
N ARG A 181 -9.07 -20.16 14.42
CA ARG A 181 -8.55 -18.83 14.78
C ARG A 181 -8.32 -18.01 13.53
N PHE A 182 -8.43 -16.69 13.67
CA PHE A 182 -8.19 -15.74 12.59
C PHE A 182 -7.57 -14.45 13.11
N ILE A 183 -6.87 -13.72 12.25
CA ILE A 183 -6.33 -12.39 12.59
C ILE A 183 -7.35 -11.33 12.17
N PRO A 184 -8.00 -10.63 13.12
CA PRO A 184 -9.02 -9.61 12.85
C PRO A 184 -8.44 -8.21 12.62
N ASP A 185 -7.11 -8.06 12.59
CA ASP A 185 -6.51 -6.85 12.07
C ASP A 185 -6.62 -6.89 10.55
N SER A 186 -7.23 -5.90 9.92
CA SER A 186 -7.31 -5.77 8.48
C SER A 186 -7.42 -4.31 8.12
N SER A 187 -7.04 -3.99 6.90
CA SER A 187 -7.06 -2.63 6.39
C SER A 187 -7.73 -2.60 5.02
N ARG A 188 -7.81 -1.40 4.46
CA ARG A 188 -8.24 -1.19 3.07
C ARG A 188 -7.38 -1.97 2.06
N ASP A 189 -6.15 -2.33 2.42
CA ASP A 189 -5.21 -3.02 1.55
C ASP A 189 -5.73 -4.44 1.26
N GLN A 190 -6.11 -5.16 2.33
CA GLN A 190 -6.76 -6.48 2.23
C GLN A 190 -8.01 -6.42 1.35
N TYR A 191 -8.87 -5.41 1.56
CA TYR A 191 -10.10 -5.25 0.77
C TYR A 191 -9.84 -4.89 -0.68
N THR A 192 -8.74 -4.22 -0.98
CA THR A 192 -8.35 -3.93 -2.37
C THR A 192 -8.09 -5.22 -3.14
N GLY A 193 -7.37 -6.18 -2.54
CA GLY A 193 -7.16 -7.49 -3.17
C GLY A 193 -8.41 -8.37 -3.20
N ILE A 194 -9.21 -8.40 -2.13
CA ILE A 194 -10.48 -9.14 -2.09
C ILE A 194 -11.42 -8.67 -3.22
N PHE A 195 -11.58 -7.36 -3.38
CA PHE A 195 -12.47 -6.81 -4.40
C PHE A 195 -11.87 -6.88 -5.82
N LEU A 196 -10.55 -6.88 -5.96
CA LEU A 196 -9.92 -7.26 -7.23
C LEU A 196 -10.34 -8.68 -7.63
N ALA A 197 -10.24 -9.65 -6.71
CA ALA A 197 -10.66 -11.02 -6.96
C ALA A 197 -12.16 -11.14 -7.26
N TYR A 198 -13.04 -10.52 -6.48
CA TYR A 198 -14.49 -10.55 -6.78
C TYR A 198 -14.78 -10.02 -8.19
N THR A 199 -14.10 -8.95 -8.58
CA THR A 199 -14.32 -8.33 -9.88
C THR A 199 -13.87 -9.21 -11.03
N THR A 200 -12.71 -9.87 -10.92
CA THR A 200 -12.17 -10.73 -11.98
C THR A 200 -12.77 -12.14 -12.00
N CYS A 201 -13.18 -12.66 -10.85
CA CYS A 201 -13.53 -14.07 -10.69
C CYS A 201 -15.03 -14.35 -10.80
N LEU A 202 -15.90 -13.48 -10.26
CA LEU A 202 -17.34 -13.76 -10.24
C LEU A 202 -17.97 -13.98 -11.63
N PRO A 203 -17.54 -13.28 -12.70
CA PRO A 203 -18.03 -13.59 -14.05
C PRO A 203 -17.70 -15.02 -14.53
N LEU A 204 -16.77 -15.72 -13.88
CA LEU A 204 -16.32 -17.07 -14.24
C LEU A 204 -16.97 -18.18 -13.40
N VAL A 205 -17.56 -17.84 -12.25
CA VAL A 205 -18.19 -18.82 -11.35
C VAL A 205 -19.48 -19.33 -11.98
N THR A 206 -19.58 -20.66 -12.12
CA THR A 206 -20.75 -21.30 -12.74
C THR A 206 -21.70 -21.93 -11.72
N ASP A 207 -21.23 -22.21 -10.50
CA ASP A 207 -22.08 -22.71 -9.42
C ASP A 207 -22.98 -21.57 -8.88
N PRO A 208 -24.31 -21.66 -9.06
CA PRO A 208 -25.23 -20.62 -8.58
C PRO A 208 -25.26 -20.52 -7.06
N ALA A 209 -25.05 -21.63 -6.32
CA ALA A 209 -25.10 -21.61 -4.85
C ALA A 209 -23.88 -20.88 -4.27
N LEU A 210 -22.69 -21.13 -4.82
CA LEU A 210 -21.50 -20.36 -4.49
C LEU A 210 -21.68 -18.88 -4.87
N LEU A 211 -22.19 -18.59 -6.07
CA LEU A 211 -22.40 -17.21 -6.51
C LEU A 211 -23.33 -16.44 -5.57
N ASP A 212 -24.45 -17.05 -5.15
CA ASP A 212 -25.38 -16.44 -4.21
C ASP A 212 -24.77 -16.25 -2.82
N THR A 213 -23.93 -17.20 -2.38
CA THR A 213 -23.15 -17.08 -1.14
C THR A 213 -22.24 -15.85 -1.17
N ILE A 214 -21.44 -15.69 -2.23
CA ILE A 214 -20.50 -14.56 -2.35
C ILE A 214 -21.22 -13.23 -2.57
N ARG A 215 -22.37 -13.23 -3.26
CA ARG A 215 -23.25 -12.05 -3.34
C ARG A 215 -23.75 -11.63 -1.96
N GLY A 216 -24.04 -12.58 -1.08
CA GLY A 216 -24.37 -12.30 0.33
C GLY A 216 -23.23 -11.56 1.05
N ASP A 217 -21.99 -11.99 0.86
CA ASP A 217 -20.81 -11.33 1.45
C ASP A 217 -20.63 -9.91 0.91
N LEU A 218 -20.70 -9.73 -0.41
CA LEU A 218 -20.62 -8.42 -1.08
C LEU A 218 -21.72 -7.47 -0.58
N LEU A 219 -22.93 -7.98 -0.40
CA LEU A 219 -24.06 -7.20 0.11
C LEU A 219 -23.81 -6.76 1.55
N ALA A 220 -23.27 -7.63 2.40
CA ALA A 220 -22.91 -7.32 3.77
C ALA A 220 -21.83 -6.22 3.83
N VAL A 221 -20.75 -6.36 3.05
CA VAL A 221 -19.68 -5.34 2.96
C VAL A 221 -20.26 -4.01 2.46
N GLY A 222 -20.99 -4.03 1.35
CA GLY A 222 -21.54 -2.83 0.72
C GLY A 222 -22.51 -2.08 1.63
N ARG A 223 -23.41 -2.79 2.32
CA ARG A 223 -24.35 -2.18 3.27
C ARG A 223 -23.65 -1.64 4.50
N ASN A 224 -22.64 -2.35 5.01
CA ASN A 224 -21.83 -1.87 6.12
C ASN A 224 -21.16 -0.53 5.77
N LEU A 225 -20.46 -0.46 4.64
CA LEU A 225 -19.82 0.77 4.16
C LEU A 225 -20.85 1.88 3.91
N ALA A 226 -21.95 1.59 3.22
CA ALA A 226 -22.97 2.61 2.93
C ALA A 226 -23.59 3.19 4.21
N ALA A 227 -23.97 2.34 5.18
CA ALA A 227 -24.57 2.75 6.44
C ALA A 227 -23.60 3.57 7.32
N ASN A 228 -22.31 3.32 7.19
CA ASN A 228 -21.27 3.91 8.04
C ASN A 228 -20.43 4.95 7.32
N ARG A 229 -20.98 5.59 6.28
CA ARG A 229 -20.29 6.61 5.47
C ARG A 229 -18.89 6.13 5.04
N LEU A 230 -18.78 4.96 4.42
CA LEU A 230 -17.52 4.35 3.96
C LEU A 230 -16.49 3.97 5.04
N ALA A 231 -16.85 4.04 6.33
CA ALA A 231 -16.08 3.41 7.40
C ALA A 231 -16.58 1.97 7.58
N LEU A 232 -15.71 0.97 7.49
CA LEU A 232 -16.15 -0.41 7.76
C LEU A 232 -16.26 -0.58 9.28
N ARG A 233 -17.46 -0.82 9.83
CA ARG A 233 -17.64 -1.02 11.29
C ARG A 233 -17.82 -2.48 11.63
N VAL A 234 -17.16 -2.93 12.70
CA VAL A 234 -17.14 -4.34 13.10
C VAL A 234 -17.31 -4.45 14.60
N THR A 235 -18.14 -5.38 15.06
CA THR A 235 -18.24 -5.75 16.47
C THR A 235 -17.80 -7.21 16.67
N LEU A 236 -16.71 -7.43 17.42
CA LEU A 236 -16.20 -8.75 17.78
C LEU A 236 -16.23 -8.93 19.30
N GLY A 237 -17.18 -9.70 19.79
CA GLY A 237 -17.43 -9.82 21.23
C GLY A 237 -17.89 -8.47 21.80
N SER A 238 -17.17 -7.95 22.80
CA SER A 238 -17.41 -6.61 23.35
C SER A 238 -16.77 -5.48 22.55
N ASP A 239 -15.84 -5.78 21.65
CA ASP A 239 -15.03 -4.75 20.97
C ASP A 239 -15.74 -4.28 19.70
N THR A 240 -15.96 -2.98 19.56
CA THR A 240 -16.43 -2.36 18.30
C THR A 240 -15.35 -1.44 17.75
N PHE A 241 -14.95 -1.63 16.50
CA PHE A 241 -13.87 -0.87 15.87
C PHE A 241 -14.11 -0.67 14.37
N SER A 242 -13.30 0.22 13.77
CA SER A 242 -13.33 0.51 12.34
C SER A 242 -11.96 0.26 11.72
N PRO A 243 -11.70 -0.89 11.06
CA PRO A 243 -10.40 -1.21 10.46
C PRO A 243 -9.90 -0.14 9.49
N PHE A 244 -10.78 0.41 8.65
CA PHE A 244 -10.45 1.48 7.71
C PHE A 244 -11.66 2.37 7.38
N ASN A 245 -11.38 3.48 6.69
CA ASN A 245 -12.37 4.42 6.19
C ASN A 245 -11.93 4.93 4.81
N LEU A 246 -12.81 4.79 3.81
CA LEU A 246 -12.53 5.13 2.40
C LEU A 246 -12.95 6.55 2.01
N ASN A 247 -13.32 7.40 2.96
CA ASN A 247 -13.61 8.80 2.68
C ASN A 247 -12.32 9.57 2.32
N PRO A 248 -12.33 10.34 1.21
CA PRO A 248 -11.16 11.12 0.81
C PRO A 248 -10.83 12.29 1.74
N ASP A 249 -11.81 12.72 2.53
CA ASP A 249 -11.77 13.79 3.54
C ASP A 249 -11.59 13.27 4.98
N TYR A 250 -11.33 11.98 5.16
CA TYR A 250 -11.09 11.41 6.49
C TYR A 250 -9.62 11.58 6.95
N ALA A 251 -9.44 12.10 8.16
CA ALA A 251 -8.14 12.34 8.78
C ALA A 251 -8.05 11.81 10.23
N TYR A 252 -8.51 10.57 10.47
CA TYR A 252 -8.38 9.89 11.77
C TYR A 252 -9.04 10.62 12.95
N GLN A 253 -10.11 11.36 12.64
CA GLN A 253 -10.85 12.20 13.59
C GLN A 253 -11.46 11.40 14.75
N ASP A 254 -11.75 10.12 14.53
CA ASP A 254 -12.33 9.16 15.48
C ASP A 254 -11.29 8.37 16.28
N ARG A 255 -10.00 8.57 16.00
CA ARG A 255 -8.85 7.90 16.64
C ARG A 255 -8.05 8.83 17.55
N ILE A 256 -8.72 9.81 18.12
CA ILE A 256 -8.13 10.83 19.00
C ILE A 256 -8.40 10.44 20.46
N THR A 257 -7.87 9.29 20.87
CA THR A 257 -7.95 8.77 22.24
C THR A 257 -6.66 9.09 23.03
N PRO A 258 -6.64 9.09 24.37
CA PRO A 258 -5.39 9.27 25.13
C PRO A 258 -4.31 8.27 24.72
N GLU A 259 -4.69 7.01 24.51
CA GLU A 259 -3.79 5.91 24.17
C GLU A 259 -3.21 6.08 22.76
N GLU A 260 -4.04 6.45 21.78
CA GLU A 260 -3.57 6.73 20.43
C GLU A 260 -2.79 8.04 20.41
N TRP A 261 -3.21 9.10 21.09
CA TRP A 261 -2.51 10.40 21.19
C TRP A 261 -1.07 10.25 21.67
N ALA A 262 -0.80 9.29 22.57
CA ALA A 262 0.54 8.96 23.03
C ALA A 262 1.35 8.10 22.04
N ARG A 263 0.70 7.42 21.10
CA ARG A 263 1.29 6.46 20.15
C ARG A 263 1.32 6.94 18.70
N VAL A 264 0.56 7.98 18.32
CA VAL A 264 0.43 8.39 16.92
C VAL A 264 1.80 8.73 16.38
N ASP A 265 2.23 8.02 15.33
CA ASP A 265 3.49 8.26 14.60
C ASP A 265 3.27 8.79 13.16
N ASP A 266 2.00 8.97 12.76
CA ASP A 266 1.58 9.09 11.35
C ASP A 266 0.73 10.33 10.97
N PHE A 267 0.96 11.52 11.56
CA PHE A 267 0.34 12.78 11.07
C PHE A 267 1.15 14.05 11.42
N PRO A 268 1.06 15.18 10.68
CA PRO A 268 1.62 16.49 11.09
C PRO A 268 1.13 16.98 12.47
N VAL A 269 0.04 16.43 12.99
CA VAL A 269 -0.41 16.66 14.38
C VAL A 269 0.58 16.10 15.39
N ASN A 270 1.54 15.24 15.05
CA ASN A 270 2.53 14.75 16.03
C ASN A 270 3.43 15.81 16.63
N VAL A 271 3.80 16.83 15.84
CA VAL A 271 4.52 17.99 16.39
C VAL A 271 3.60 18.70 17.38
N PHE A 272 2.32 18.84 17.06
CA PHE A 272 1.32 19.38 17.97
C PHE A 272 1.07 18.48 19.20
N ALA A 273 0.94 17.16 19.08
CA ALA A 273 0.62 16.23 20.16
C ALA A 273 1.80 15.99 21.11
N ARG A 274 3.04 16.14 20.64
CA ARG A 274 4.25 16.12 21.48
C ARG A 274 4.45 17.42 22.26
N ILE A 275 3.90 18.53 21.78
CA ILE A 275 4.04 19.87 22.39
C ILE A 275 2.78 20.24 23.22
N VAL A 276 1.61 19.72 22.84
CA VAL A 276 0.31 19.99 23.45
C VAL A 276 -0.17 18.72 24.15
N PRO A 277 -0.27 18.71 25.49
CA PRO A 277 -0.77 17.57 26.23
C PRO A 277 -2.22 17.24 25.83
N TYR A 278 -2.57 15.96 25.88
CA TYR A 278 -3.93 15.50 25.60
C TYR A 278 -4.95 16.23 26.48
N SER A 279 -6.06 16.64 25.88
CA SER A 279 -7.22 17.22 26.55
C SER A 279 -8.49 16.70 25.87
N PRO A 280 -9.49 16.19 26.61
CA PRO A 280 -10.76 15.74 26.03
C PRO A 280 -11.44 16.84 25.18
N ALA A 281 -11.44 18.08 25.67
CA ALA A 281 -12.03 19.20 24.94
C ALA A 281 -11.28 19.52 23.63
N LEU A 282 -9.94 19.39 23.64
CA LEU A 282 -9.14 19.56 22.42
C LEU A 282 -9.36 18.41 21.45
N ALA A 283 -9.46 17.18 21.95
CA ALA A 283 -9.75 16.00 21.13
C ALA A 283 -11.11 16.12 20.43
N GLU A 284 -12.14 16.58 21.13
CA GLU A 284 -13.46 16.86 20.54
C GLU A 284 -13.39 17.93 19.44
N VAL A 285 -12.62 19.00 19.65
CA VAL A 285 -12.41 20.04 18.64
C VAL A 285 -11.71 19.46 17.41
N ILE A 286 -10.59 18.76 17.57
CA ILE A 286 -9.85 18.16 16.45
C ILE A 286 -10.71 17.12 15.72
N GLY A 287 -11.58 16.40 16.44
CA GLY A 287 -12.55 15.46 15.86
C GLY A 287 -13.54 16.12 14.87
N THR A 288 -13.70 17.45 14.90
CA THR A 288 -14.51 18.18 13.92
C THR A 288 -13.76 18.57 12.64
N PHE A 289 -12.45 18.33 12.56
CA PHE A 289 -11.62 18.77 11.44
C PHE A 289 -12.04 18.08 10.14
N GLN A 290 -12.48 18.87 9.16
CA GLN A 290 -12.83 18.40 7.82
C GLN A 290 -11.81 18.93 6.80
N PRO A 291 -10.74 18.18 6.51
CA PRO A 291 -9.77 18.58 5.48
C PRO A 291 -10.39 18.53 4.08
N PRO A 292 -9.79 19.23 3.10
CA PRO A 292 -10.12 18.99 1.70
C PRO A 292 -9.91 17.51 1.34
N PRO A 293 -10.67 16.97 0.36
CA PRO A 293 -10.61 15.58 -0.04
C PRO A 293 -9.32 15.29 -0.83
N VAL A 294 -8.21 15.11 -0.12
CA VAL A 294 -6.88 14.91 -0.71
C VAL A 294 -6.49 13.44 -0.83
N ARG A 295 -7.27 12.52 -0.24
CA ARG A 295 -6.97 11.08 -0.29
C ARG A 295 -7.63 10.42 -1.50
N GLY A 296 -7.25 10.86 -2.71
CA GLY A 296 -7.82 10.33 -3.96
C GLY A 296 -7.67 8.81 -4.14
N GLY A 297 -6.63 8.20 -3.56
CA GLY A 297 -6.50 6.74 -3.53
C GLY A 297 -7.60 6.04 -2.72
N GLU A 298 -8.17 6.69 -1.70
CA GLU A 298 -9.34 6.17 -0.97
C GLU A 298 -10.60 6.28 -1.82
N ALA A 299 -10.80 7.42 -2.49
CA ALA A 299 -11.92 7.59 -3.42
C ALA A 299 -11.90 6.54 -4.54
N LEU A 300 -10.71 6.28 -5.11
CA LEU A 300 -10.52 5.23 -6.12
C LEU A 300 -10.93 3.84 -5.62
N ARG A 301 -10.52 3.48 -4.40
CA ARG A 301 -10.88 2.20 -3.78
C ARG A 301 -12.36 2.13 -3.40
N ALA A 302 -12.96 3.22 -2.94
CA ALA A 302 -14.39 3.30 -2.69
C ALA A 302 -15.19 3.07 -3.98
N LEU A 303 -14.76 3.68 -5.09
CA LEU A 303 -15.38 3.49 -6.40
C LEU A 303 -15.31 2.02 -6.84
N MET A 304 -14.13 1.40 -6.79
CA MET A 304 -13.98 -0.02 -7.12
C MET A 304 -14.87 -0.91 -6.23
N ILE A 305 -14.76 -0.76 -4.91
CA ILE A 305 -15.45 -1.62 -3.94
C ILE A 305 -16.97 -1.49 -4.09
N MET A 306 -17.49 -0.26 -4.10
CA MET A 306 -18.94 -0.02 -4.14
C MET A 306 -19.54 -0.33 -5.50
N GLN A 307 -18.81 -0.13 -6.60
CA GLN A 307 -19.27 -0.55 -7.93
C GLN A 307 -19.39 -2.07 -8.03
N THR A 308 -18.36 -2.81 -7.61
CA THR A 308 -18.36 -4.27 -7.62
C THR A 308 -19.51 -4.81 -6.75
N ALA A 309 -19.70 -4.27 -5.54
CA ALA A 309 -20.82 -4.65 -4.69
C ALA A 309 -22.18 -4.32 -5.34
N ALA A 310 -22.38 -3.10 -5.84
CA ALA A 310 -23.64 -2.70 -6.48
C ALA A 310 -23.97 -3.50 -7.74
N HIS A 311 -22.96 -3.83 -8.54
CA HIS A 311 -23.13 -4.60 -9.77
C HIS A 311 -23.51 -6.05 -9.50
N PHE A 312 -22.69 -6.78 -8.73
CA PHE A 312 -22.88 -8.22 -8.58
C PHE A 312 -24.03 -8.60 -7.66
N THR A 313 -24.41 -7.72 -6.72
CA THR A 313 -25.57 -7.96 -5.84
C THR A 313 -26.89 -7.53 -6.48
N GLY A 314 -26.87 -6.57 -7.41
CA GLY A 314 -28.08 -5.95 -7.95
C GLY A 314 -28.90 -5.16 -6.92
N ASP A 315 -28.36 -4.88 -5.73
CA ASP A 315 -29.09 -4.17 -4.67
C ASP A 315 -29.33 -2.70 -5.04
N ALA A 316 -30.60 -2.31 -5.13
CA ALA A 316 -31.00 -0.95 -5.54
C ALA A 316 -30.54 0.15 -4.55
N GLY A 317 -30.31 -0.19 -3.28
CA GLY A 317 -29.74 0.73 -2.29
C GLY A 317 -28.27 1.01 -2.59
N LEU A 318 -27.48 -0.04 -2.85
CA LEU A 318 -26.08 0.09 -3.22
C LEU A 318 -25.88 0.77 -4.58
N GLN A 319 -26.74 0.47 -5.56
CA GLN A 319 -26.71 1.13 -6.86
C GLN A 319 -26.92 2.64 -6.75
N ARG A 320 -27.95 3.08 -6.00
CA ARG A 320 -28.19 4.52 -5.74
C ARG A 320 -27.06 5.14 -4.94
N PHE A 321 -26.57 4.47 -3.90
CA PHE A 321 -25.44 4.97 -3.13
C PHE A 321 -24.20 5.17 -4.00
N PHE A 322 -23.90 4.25 -4.91
CA PHE A 322 -22.80 4.41 -5.85
C PHE A 322 -23.03 5.56 -6.84
N SER A 323 -24.15 5.56 -7.58
CA SER A 323 -24.38 6.51 -8.67
C SER A 323 -24.73 7.92 -8.19
N GLU A 324 -25.65 8.04 -7.23
CA GLU A 324 -26.16 9.33 -6.76
C GLU A 324 -25.23 9.93 -5.71
N GLU A 325 -24.79 9.14 -4.73
CA GLU A 325 -23.99 9.68 -3.62
C GLU A 325 -22.50 9.76 -3.97
N LEU A 326 -21.85 8.67 -4.37
CA LEU A 326 -20.40 8.69 -4.62
C LEU A 326 -20.03 9.40 -5.92
N VAL A 327 -20.72 9.07 -7.02
CA VAL A 327 -20.41 9.60 -8.35
C VAL A 327 -20.98 11.01 -8.54
N ALA A 328 -22.29 11.20 -8.40
CA ALA A 328 -22.92 12.49 -8.73
C ALA A 328 -22.73 13.56 -7.64
N ASN A 329 -23.06 13.26 -6.38
CA ASN A 329 -23.05 14.24 -5.29
C ASN A 329 -21.62 14.53 -4.80
N ARG A 330 -20.90 13.49 -4.39
CA ARG A 330 -19.56 13.62 -3.79
C ARG A 330 -18.43 13.69 -4.82
N ARG A 331 -18.73 13.45 -6.11
CA ARG A 331 -17.78 13.56 -7.24
C ARG A 331 -16.48 12.78 -7.02
N PHE A 332 -16.61 11.56 -6.51
CA PHE A 332 -15.45 10.69 -6.25
C PHE A 332 -14.58 10.43 -7.49
N PRO A 333 -15.11 10.28 -8.72
CA PRO A 333 -14.25 10.13 -9.90
C PRO A 333 -13.31 11.32 -10.10
N ASP A 334 -13.80 12.54 -9.87
CA ASP A 334 -12.99 13.76 -10.00
C ASP A 334 -11.93 13.85 -8.90
N ILE A 335 -12.30 13.51 -7.65
CA ILE A 335 -11.37 13.47 -6.52
C ILE A 335 -10.28 12.41 -6.77
N ALA A 336 -10.67 11.22 -7.22
CA ALA A 336 -9.73 10.14 -7.53
C ALA A 336 -8.78 10.55 -8.66
N SER A 337 -9.27 11.18 -9.73
CA SER A 337 -8.42 11.68 -10.80
C SER A 337 -7.48 12.78 -10.26
N THR A 338 -8.02 13.85 -9.70
CA THR A 338 -7.22 15.04 -9.37
C THR A 338 -6.26 14.86 -8.21
N THR A 339 -6.54 13.95 -7.26
CA THR A 339 -5.76 13.86 -6.01
C THR A 339 -5.06 12.54 -5.75
N SER A 340 -5.33 11.47 -6.51
CA SER A 340 -4.66 10.16 -6.26
C SER A 340 -3.14 10.21 -6.49
N GLN A 341 -2.69 11.02 -7.46
CA GLN A 341 -1.27 11.25 -7.76
C GLN A 341 -0.80 12.68 -7.41
N LEU A 342 -1.53 13.41 -6.57
CA LEU A 342 -1.31 14.86 -6.34
C LEU A 342 0.16 15.21 -6.09
N LEU A 343 0.83 14.47 -5.20
CA LEU A 343 2.21 14.75 -4.86
C LEU A 343 3.16 14.50 -6.04
N GLY A 344 3.01 13.38 -6.74
CA GLY A 344 3.82 13.05 -7.92
C GLY A 344 3.59 14.07 -9.04
N ASP A 345 2.33 14.44 -9.28
CA ASP A 345 1.98 15.47 -10.25
C ASP A 345 2.63 16.82 -9.92
N LEU A 346 2.60 17.23 -8.64
CA LEU A 346 3.24 18.48 -8.22
C LEU A 346 4.76 18.45 -8.39
N TYR A 347 5.43 17.31 -8.17
CA TYR A 347 6.86 17.17 -8.46
C TYR A 347 7.17 17.30 -9.95
N GLU A 348 6.34 16.69 -10.80
CA GLU A 348 6.48 16.78 -12.26
C GLU A 348 5.92 18.07 -12.88
N GLY A 349 5.38 18.97 -12.05
CA GLY A 349 4.84 20.27 -12.50
C GLY A 349 3.43 20.21 -13.09
N ARG A 350 2.75 19.08 -12.97
CA ARG A 350 1.33 18.91 -13.27
C ARG A 350 0.47 19.31 -12.07
N GLY A 351 -0.83 19.53 -12.32
CA GLY A 351 -1.82 19.70 -11.25
C GLY A 351 -1.56 20.91 -10.32
N GLN A 352 -0.78 21.90 -10.76
CA GLN A 352 -0.41 23.05 -9.92
C GLN A 352 -1.62 23.81 -9.39
N GLU A 353 -2.67 23.99 -10.22
CA GLU A 353 -3.90 24.65 -9.77
C GLU A 353 -4.66 23.83 -8.73
N THR A 354 -4.69 22.50 -8.88
CA THR A 354 -5.21 21.59 -7.86
C THR A 354 -4.45 21.76 -6.54
N GLY A 355 -3.11 21.84 -6.59
CA GLY A 355 -2.28 22.11 -5.41
C GLY A 355 -2.61 23.44 -4.74
N ARG A 356 -2.78 24.53 -5.52
CA ARG A 356 -3.21 25.84 -5.00
C ARG A 356 -4.60 25.78 -4.39
N GLN A 357 -5.53 25.08 -5.04
CA GLN A 357 -6.89 24.89 -4.54
C GLN A 357 -6.89 24.14 -3.20
N VAL A 358 -6.16 23.04 -3.09
CA VAL A 358 -6.02 22.29 -1.83
C VAL A 358 -5.48 23.18 -0.72
N CYS A 359 -4.50 24.05 -1.00
CA CYS A 359 -3.98 24.99 0.00
C CYS A 359 -5.04 26.02 0.46
N ARG A 360 -5.83 26.56 -0.48
CA ARG A 360 -6.98 27.45 -0.16
C ARG A 360 -8.00 26.73 0.72
N ASP A 361 -8.39 25.52 0.32
CA ASP A 361 -9.42 24.75 1.03
C ASP A 361 -8.94 24.30 2.41
N LEU A 362 -7.67 23.94 2.55
CA LEU A 362 -7.05 23.63 3.84
C LEU A 362 -7.01 24.84 4.77
N ALA A 363 -6.66 26.02 4.29
CA ALA A 363 -6.67 27.24 5.11
C ALA A 363 -8.08 27.57 5.62
N VAL A 364 -9.11 27.38 4.78
CA VAL A 364 -10.51 27.52 5.20
C VAL A 364 -10.91 26.43 6.20
N ALA A 365 -10.47 25.19 6.04
CA ALA A 365 -10.72 24.10 6.98
C ALA A 365 -10.08 24.37 8.35
N LEU A 366 -8.86 24.89 8.39
CA LEU A 366 -8.20 25.32 9.63
C LEU A 366 -8.95 26.48 10.30
N LEU A 367 -9.45 27.45 9.53
CA LEU A 367 -10.27 28.53 10.07
C LEU A 367 -11.58 27.99 10.70
N ARG A 368 -12.22 26.98 10.07
CA ARG A 368 -13.39 26.30 10.67
C ARG A 368 -13.02 25.61 11.99
N LEU A 369 -11.87 24.95 12.04
CA LEU A 369 -11.38 24.30 13.26
C LEU A 369 -11.14 25.32 14.39
N LEU A 370 -10.57 26.49 14.07
CA LEU A 370 -10.41 27.58 15.04
C LEU A 370 -11.76 28.13 15.53
N ARG A 371 -12.76 28.22 14.65
CA ARG A 371 -14.13 28.56 15.02
C ARG A 371 -14.71 27.54 16.00
N GLU A 372 -14.57 26.25 15.72
CA GLU A 372 -15.03 25.17 16.62
C GLU A 372 -14.31 25.22 17.97
N ALA A 373 -13.00 25.48 17.97
CA ALA A 373 -12.22 25.68 19.18
C ALA A 373 -12.76 26.86 20.02
N ALA A 374 -13.05 28.00 19.39
CA ALA A 374 -13.54 29.19 20.09
C ALA A 374 -14.90 28.94 20.77
N VAL A 375 -15.79 28.19 20.13
CA VAL A 375 -17.10 27.85 20.70
C VAL A 375 -16.99 26.80 21.80
N ARG A 376 -16.34 25.67 21.53
CA ARG A 376 -16.27 24.53 22.46
C ARG A 376 -15.42 24.80 23.70
N LEU A 377 -14.40 25.65 23.58
CA LEU A 377 -13.58 26.09 24.71
C LEU A 377 -14.17 27.31 25.45
N GLY A 378 -15.41 27.69 25.14
CA GLY A 378 -16.14 28.76 25.83
C GLY A 378 -15.55 30.16 25.64
N ARG A 379 -14.76 30.39 24.57
CA ARG A 379 -14.14 31.69 24.30
C ARG A 379 -15.10 32.67 23.63
N LEU A 380 -15.99 32.17 22.78
CA LEU A 380 -16.98 32.98 22.06
C LEU A 380 -18.33 32.25 21.97
N PRO A 381 -19.47 32.97 22.07
CA PRO A 381 -20.77 32.43 21.67
C PRO A 381 -20.80 32.07 20.19
N ALA A 382 -21.54 31.01 19.81
CA ALA A 382 -21.60 30.52 18.43
C ALA A 382 -21.93 31.60 17.38
N PRO A 383 -22.93 32.50 17.57
CA PRO A 383 -23.22 33.53 16.57
C PRO A 383 -22.07 34.52 16.34
N VAL A 384 -21.30 34.82 17.40
CA VAL A 384 -20.13 35.70 17.32
C VAL A 384 -18.98 34.99 16.60
N ALA A 385 -18.77 33.71 16.89
CA ALA A 385 -17.78 32.89 16.21
C ALA A 385 -18.11 32.70 14.72
N ASP A 386 -19.39 32.60 14.36
CA ASP A 386 -19.85 32.50 12.97
C ASP A 386 -19.63 33.80 12.19
N LEU A 387 -19.91 34.95 12.81
CA LEU A 387 -19.60 36.25 12.22
C LEU A 387 -18.07 36.42 12.04
N GLY A 388 -17.29 36.03 13.05
CA GLY A 388 -15.83 36.02 12.98
C GLY A 388 -15.30 35.12 11.86
N PHE A 389 -15.85 33.92 11.72
CA PHE A 389 -15.53 33.00 10.62
C PHE A 389 -15.85 33.63 9.25
N ALA A 390 -17.05 34.19 9.08
CA ALA A 390 -17.46 34.83 7.83
C ALA A 390 -16.54 36.01 7.45
N ALA A 391 -16.19 36.85 8.42
CA ALA A 391 -15.29 37.99 8.22
C ALA A 391 -13.84 37.57 7.92
N ALA A 392 -13.35 36.50 8.55
CA ALA A 392 -12.00 35.99 8.35
C ALA A 392 -11.85 35.07 7.13
N ARG A 393 -12.95 34.57 6.55
CA ARG A 393 -12.91 33.63 5.43
C ARG A 393 -12.15 34.16 4.20
N PRO A 394 -12.35 35.41 3.72
CA PRO A 394 -11.56 35.94 2.60
C PRO A 394 -10.06 35.99 2.90
N TRP A 395 -9.69 36.29 4.15
CA TRP A 395 -8.29 36.27 4.59
C TRP A 395 -7.71 34.86 4.56
N ALA A 396 -8.44 33.86 5.07
CA ALA A 396 -8.00 32.46 5.00
C ALA A 396 -7.82 31.99 3.56
N VAL A 397 -8.72 32.36 2.65
CA VAL A 397 -8.57 32.08 1.21
C VAL A 397 -7.32 32.76 0.64
N GLY A 398 -7.08 34.03 0.99
CA GLY A 398 -5.89 34.77 0.57
C GLY A 398 -4.59 34.14 1.08
N VAL A 399 -4.54 33.76 2.37
CA VAL A 399 -3.41 33.05 2.98
C VAL A 399 -3.17 31.71 2.29
N GLY A 400 -4.21 30.91 2.06
CA GLY A 400 -4.09 29.64 1.37
C GLY A 400 -3.66 29.80 -0.10
N HIS A 401 -4.08 30.87 -0.77
CA HIS A 401 -3.63 31.19 -2.13
C HIS A 401 -2.15 31.58 -2.16
N ALA A 402 -1.70 32.42 -1.22
CA ALA A 402 -0.30 32.80 -1.08
C ALA A 402 0.58 31.58 -0.77
N ALA A 403 0.16 30.73 0.18
CA ALA A 403 0.85 29.50 0.53
C ALA A 403 0.93 28.52 -0.65
N GLY A 404 -0.18 28.31 -1.36
CA GLY A 404 -0.19 27.46 -2.56
C GLY A 404 0.68 28.01 -3.68
N SER A 405 0.69 29.33 -3.88
CA SER A 405 1.55 29.97 -4.89
C SER A 405 3.03 29.86 -4.52
N ALA A 406 3.37 30.04 -3.23
CA ALA A 406 4.71 29.85 -2.72
C ALA A 406 5.18 28.39 -2.86
N LEU A 407 4.32 27.40 -2.55
CA LEU A 407 4.62 25.99 -2.76
C LEU A 407 4.94 25.71 -4.24
N VAL A 408 4.07 26.14 -5.16
CA VAL A 408 4.27 25.89 -6.57
C VAL A 408 5.55 26.57 -7.08
N ALA A 409 5.79 27.82 -6.70
CA ALA A 409 7.01 28.53 -7.05
C ALA A 409 8.27 27.85 -6.49
N ALA A 410 8.21 27.32 -5.27
CA ALA A 410 9.30 26.56 -4.68
C ALA A 410 9.57 25.26 -5.46
N LEU A 411 8.53 24.52 -5.84
CA LEU A 411 8.67 23.30 -6.65
C LEU A 411 9.19 23.63 -8.07
N ASP A 412 8.74 24.72 -8.68
CA ASP A 412 9.27 25.22 -9.95
C ASP A 412 10.77 25.55 -9.84
N ALA A 413 11.18 26.20 -8.75
CA ALA A 413 12.59 26.48 -8.49
C ALA A 413 13.41 25.19 -8.28
N LEU A 414 12.84 24.18 -7.59
CA LEU A 414 13.49 22.89 -7.35
C LEU A 414 13.61 22.02 -8.61
N ARG A 415 12.78 22.25 -9.63
CA ARG A 415 12.89 21.61 -10.94
C ARG A 415 14.03 22.17 -11.80
N ALA A 416 14.54 23.37 -11.47
CA ALA A 416 15.61 23.98 -12.26
C ALA A 416 16.88 23.11 -12.22
N PRO A 417 17.67 23.08 -13.32
CA PRO A 417 18.97 22.42 -13.30
C PRO A 417 19.82 22.96 -12.15
N ALA A 418 20.45 22.06 -11.39
CA ALA A 418 21.27 22.41 -10.24
C ALA A 418 20.56 23.22 -9.14
N ALA A 419 19.23 23.10 -9.00
CA ALA A 419 18.46 23.76 -7.95
C ALA A 419 18.99 23.50 -6.52
N PHE A 420 19.64 22.35 -6.31
CA PHE A 420 20.23 21.96 -5.04
C PHE A 420 21.68 22.44 -4.85
N ALA A 421 22.33 23.04 -5.87
CA ALA A 421 23.71 23.52 -5.79
C ALA A 421 24.01 24.45 -4.60
N PRO A 422 23.10 25.35 -4.15
CA PRO A 422 23.33 26.16 -2.96
C PRO A 422 23.63 25.35 -1.68
N LEU A 423 23.20 24.10 -1.60
CA LEU A 423 23.52 23.22 -0.47
C LEU A 423 25.03 22.93 -0.36
N ALA A 424 25.78 22.97 -1.46
CA ALA A 424 27.23 22.81 -1.43
C ALA A 424 27.91 23.99 -0.72
N ALA A 425 27.46 25.22 -0.96
CA ALA A 425 27.98 26.41 -0.28
C ALA A 425 27.69 26.36 1.25
N LEU A 426 26.51 25.86 1.62
CA LEU A 426 26.20 25.60 3.03
C LEU A 426 27.12 24.53 3.62
N ALA A 427 27.40 23.45 2.89
CA ALA A 427 28.33 22.40 3.32
C ALA A 427 29.74 22.95 3.59
N ASP A 428 30.25 23.81 2.70
CA ASP A 428 31.57 24.44 2.85
C ASP A 428 31.60 25.36 4.09
N THR A 429 30.49 26.05 4.36
CA THR A 429 30.33 26.86 5.57
C THR A 429 30.38 26.00 6.84
N LEU A 430 29.66 24.87 6.88
CA LEU A 430 29.66 23.97 8.03
C LEU A 430 31.05 23.35 8.28
N ASP A 431 31.77 22.98 7.23
CA ASP A 431 33.14 22.48 7.37
C ASP A 431 34.09 23.58 7.87
N SER A 432 33.88 24.83 7.49
CA SER A 432 34.65 25.96 8.03
C SER A 432 34.49 26.11 9.55
N TRP A 433 33.30 25.78 10.08
CA TRP A 433 33.01 25.78 11.52
C TRP A 433 33.51 24.50 12.22
N ALA A 434 33.52 23.36 11.53
CA ALA A 434 34.00 22.11 12.08
C ALA A 434 35.51 22.14 12.39
N ARG A 435 36.32 22.75 11.52
CA ARG A 435 37.79 22.84 11.67
C ARG A 435 38.25 23.44 13.02
N PRO A 436 37.80 24.65 13.44
CA PRO A 436 38.21 25.21 14.72
C PRO A 436 37.68 24.41 15.91
N LEU A 437 36.48 23.81 15.81
CA LEU A 437 35.93 22.96 16.87
C LEU A 437 36.79 21.71 17.12
N THR A 438 37.35 21.11 16.07
CA THR A 438 38.33 20.02 16.21
C THR A 438 39.57 20.49 16.95
N GLY A 439 40.09 21.69 16.63
CA GLY A 439 41.25 22.28 17.30
C GLY A 439 41.00 22.64 18.78
N LEU A 440 39.76 22.91 19.16
CA LEU A 440 39.33 23.23 20.53
C LEU A 440 38.96 21.98 21.36
N GLY A 441 39.23 20.77 20.87
CA GLY A 441 38.90 19.52 21.56
C GLY A 441 37.41 19.14 21.52
N ALA A 442 36.59 19.87 20.76
CA ALA A 442 35.16 19.61 20.59
C ALA A 442 34.90 18.64 19.42
N GLY A 443 35.52 17.45 19.46
CA GLY A 443 35.49 16.48 18.36
C GLY A 443 34.10 15.94 18.00
N ARG A 444 33.20 15.78 18.98
CA ARG A 444 31.81 15.34 18.73
C ARG A 444 31.00 16.35 17.89
N PRO A 445 30.87 17.64 18.30
CA PRO A 445 30.16 18.61 17.48
C PRO A 445 30.86 18.86 16.13
N ALA A 446 32.19 18.86 16.07
CA ALA A 446 32.92 18.94 14.81
C ALA A 446 32.54 17.79 13.85
N GLY A 447 32.55 16.55 14.35
CA GLY A 447 32.14 15.37 13.57
C GLY A 447 30.69 15.44 13.08
N ARG A 448 29.77 15.99 13.88
CA ARG A 448 28.37 16.22 13.47
C ARG A 448 28.28 17.22 12.31
N LEU A 449 29.02 18.32 12.38
CA LEU A 449 29.05 19.32 11.30
C LEU A 449 29.66 18.75 10.02
N THR A 450 30.77 18.01 10.12
CA THR A 450 31.38 17.35 8.96
C THR A 450 30.46 16.30 8.34
N ALA A 451 29.75 15.51 9.15
CA ALA A 451 28.76 14.54 8.65
C ALA A 451 27.59 15.25 7.91
N LEU A 452 27.11 16.36 8.46
CA LEU A 452 26.06 17.18 7.83
C LEU A 452 26.56 17.84 6.53
N ALA A 453 27.80 18.35 6.52
CA ALA A 453 28.42 18.90 5.31
C ALA A 453 28.56 17.83 4.21
N ALA A 454 29.02 16.63 4.55
CA ALA A 454 29.10 15.51 3.62
C ALA A 454 27.72 15.12 3.04
N TRP A 455 26.69 15.11 3.88
CA TRP A 455 25.31 14.89 3.43
C TRP A 455 24.82 16.00 2.48
N LEU A 456 25.05 17.27 2.84
CA LEU A 456 24.66 18.43 2.03
C LEU A 456 25.33 18.41 0.65
N ARG A 457 26.60 18.00 0.54
CA ARG A 457 27.27 17.86 -0.76
C ARG A 457 26.64 16.79 -1.64
N ARG A 458 26.22 15.66 -1.07
CA ARG A 458 25.47 14.64 -1.81
C ARG A 458 24.10 15.16 -2.25
N ALA A 459 23.38 15.84 -1.36
CA ALA A 459 22.11 16.48 -1.67
C ALA A 459 22.25 17.57 -2.75
N ALA A 460 23.36 18.31 -2.77
CA ALA A 460 23.64 19.35 -3.76
C ALA A 460 23.78 18.81 -5.19
N ALA A 461 24.22 17.55 -5.32
CA ALA A 461 24.35 16.85 -6.61
C ALA A 461 23.08 16.08 -7.01
N SER A 462 22.00 16.20 -6.25
CA SER A 462 20.74 15.48 -6.46
C SER A 462 19.73 16.29 -7.27
N SER A 463 18.54 15.73 -7.48
CA SER A 463 17.43 16.34 -8.21
C SER A 463 16.11 16.20 -7.45
N LEU A 464 15.08 16.91 -7.93
CA LEU A 464 13.72 16.76 -7.38
C LEU A 464 13.17 15.35 -7.63
N ASP A 465 13.55 14.73 -8.75
CA ASP A 465 13.17 13.35 -9.09
C ASP A 465 13.79 12.34 -8.10
N GLU A 466 15.07 12.50 -7.74
CA GLU A 466 15.71 11.68 -6.72
C GLU A 466 15.06 11.86 -5.33
N LEU A 467 14.63 13.07 -5.00
CA LEU A 467 13.84 13.32 -3.78
C LEU A 467 12.46 12.65 -3.85
N ALA A 468 11.79 12.75 -4.99
CA ALA A 468 10.49 12.12 -5.22
C ALA A 468 10.57 10.60 -5.08
N ASP A 469 11.61 9.99 -5.65
CA ASP A 469 11.86 8.55 -5.58
C ASP A 469 12.14 8.08 -4.16
N ALA A 470 12.97 8.81 -3.41
CA ALA A 470 13.21 8.48 -2.00
C ALA A 470 11.90 8.49 -1.18
N GLN A 471 11.01 9.44 -1.46
CA GLN A 471 9.73 9.59 -0.76
C GLN A 471 8.62 8.67 -1.28
N ARG A 472 8.84 7.95 -2.39
CA ARG A 472 7.80 7.16 -3.05
C ARG A 472 7.29 6.03 -2.15
N SER A 473 5.97 5.87 -2.16
CA SER A 473 5.28 4.81 -1.45
C SER A 473 4.92 3.67 -2.40
N TYR A 474 5.78 2.65 -2.53
CA TYR A 474 5.54 1.51 -3.44
C TYR A 474 4.34 0.64 -3.04
N VAL A 475 4.05 0.50 -1.74
CA VAL A 475 2.79 -0.12 -1.28
C VAL A 475 1.59 0.70 -1.78
N GLY A 476 1.64 2.02 -1.67
CA GLY A 476 0.58 2.91 -2.18
C GLY A 476 0.44 2.85 -3.71
N THR A 477 1.55 2.72 -4.43
CA THR A 477 1.58 2.46 -5.87
C THR A 477 0.86 1.14 -6.19
N ASN A 478 1.21 0.05 -5.50
CA ASN A 478 0.57 -1.25 -5.68
C ASN A 478 -0.95 -1.19 -5.48
N LEU A 479 -1.39 -0.59 -4.37
CA LEU A 479 -2.82 -0.43 -4.09
C LEU A 479 -3.55 0.39 -5.15
N THR A 480 -2.89 1.39 -5.73
CA THR A 480 -3.45 2.17 -6.83
C THR A 480 -3.60 1.30 -8.07
N PHE A 481 -2.56 0.56 -8.48
CA PHE A 481 -2.63 -0.33 -9.62
C PHE A 481 -3.63 -1.47 -9.45
N PHE A 482 -3.81 -2.02 -8.25
CA PHE A 482 -4.84 -3.02 -7.98
C PHE A 482 -6.25 -2.44 -8.07
N ALA A 483 -6.46 -1.25 -7.52
CA ALA A 483 -7.75 -0.58 -7.63
C ALA A 483 -8.09 -0.25 -9.10
N LEU A 484 -7.11 0.21 -9.87
CA LEU A 484 -7.25 0.47 -11.30
C LEU A 484 -7.52 -0.82 -12.08
N LEU A 485 -6.78 -1.90 -11.82
CA LEU A 485 -6.99 -3.19 -12.47
C LEU A 485 -8.39 -3.72 -12.20
N GLY A 486 -8.88 -3.62 -10.96
CA GLY A 486 -10.26 -3.96 -10.61
C GLY A 486 -11.28 -3.14 -11.40
N LEU A 487 -11.07 -1.83 -11.55
CA LEU A 487 -11.93 -1.00 -12.40
C LEU A 487 -11.82 -1.38 -13.89
N PHE A 488 -10.64 -1.69 -14.41
CA PHE A 488 -10.49 -2.01 -15.84
C PHE A 488 -11.13 -3.35 -16.21
N GLU A 489 -10.97 -4.37 -15.37
CA GLU A 489 -11.55 -5.70 -15.58
C GLU A 489 -13.02 -5.78 -15.12
N GLY A 490 -13.47 -4.78 -14.36
CA GLY A 490 -14.81 -4.70 -13.82
C GLY A 490 -15.86 -4.04 -14.72
N PRO A 491 -17.13 -4.05 -14.26
CA PRO A 491 -18.28 -3.48 -14.94
C PRO A 491 -18.31 -1.94 -14.83
N THR A 492 -17.21 -1.31 -15.23
CA THR A 492 -16.98 0.12 -15.06
C THR A 492 -17.67 0.92 -16.16
N ASP A 493 -18.38 1.99 -15.79
CA ASP A 493 -18.98 2.90 -16.78
C ASP A 493 -17.90 3.68 -17.56
N PRO A 494 -18.22 4.22 -18.74
CA PRO A 494 -17.23 4.88 -19.59
C PRO A 494 -16.54 6.09 -18.94
N ALA A 495 -17.25 6.89 -18.12
CA ALA A 495 -16.69 8.08 -17.52
C ALA A 495 -15.68 7.71 -16.42
N LEU A 496 -16.02 6.75 -15.57
CA LEU A 496 -15.10 6.24 -14.57
C LEU A 496 -13.91 5.51 -15.21
N ARG A 497 -14.12 4.77 -16.30
CA ARG A 497 -13.02 4.12 -17.05
C ARG A 497 -12.07 5.16 -17.66
N ALA A 498 -12.58 6.29 -18.17
CA ALA A 498 -11.74 7.39 -18.66
C ALA A 498 -10.92 8.02 -17.54
N ALA A 499 -11.51 8.25 -16.36
CA ALA A 499 -10.78 8.73 -15.19
C ALA A 499 -9.70 7.74 -14.75
N ALA A 500 -9.99 6.43 -14.75
CA ALA A 500 -9.01 5.39 -14.43
C ALA A 500 -7.84 5.36 -15.44
N ALA A 501 -8.12 5.55 -16.74
CA ALA A 501 -7.10 5.61 -17.78
C ALA A 501 -6.16 6.82 -17.61
N ASP A 502 -6.69 7.98 -17.22
CA ASP A 502 -5.86 9.14 -16.87
C ASP A 502 -5.00 8.87 -15.62
N ILE A 503 -5.58 8.25 -14.59
CA ILE A 503 -4.85 7.92 -13.36
C ILE A 503 -3.73 6.92 -13.63
N VAL A 504 -3.95 5.88 -14.45
CA VAL A 504 -2.91 4.86 -14.72
C VAL A 504 -1.71 5.46 -15.44
N ASP A 505 -1.90 6.39 -16.37
CA ASP A 505 -0.80 7.07 -17.04
C ASP A 505 0.04 7.89 -16.06
N ARG A 506 -0.61 8.65 -15.17
CA ARG A 506 0.08 9.48 -14.16
C ARG A 506 0.70 8.66 -13.04
N ALA A 507 0.10 7.53 -12.66
CA ALA A 507 0.66 6.63 -11.66
C ALA A 507 1.88 5.86 -12.20
N PHE A 508 1.91 5.57 -13.50
CA PHE A 508 3.01 4.86 -14.16
C PHE A 508 4.18 5.77 -14.53
N ALA A 509 3.93 7.00 -14.96
CA ALA A 509 4.98 7.91 -15.47
C ALA A 509 6.23 8.01 -14.56
N PRO A 510 6.11 8.14 -13.23
CA PRO A 510 7.29 8.28 -12.36
C PRO A 510 8.09 6.99 -12.13
N ILE A 511 7.56 5.84 -12.56
CA ILE A 511 8.14 4.50 -12.31
C ILE A 511 8.39 3.76 -13.64
N ALA A 512 8.32 4.47 -14.75
CA ALA A 512 8.35 3.89 -16.09
C ALA A 512 9.72 3.23 -16.41
N ASP A 513 10.79 3.69 -15.78
CA ASP A 513 12.17 3.23 -15.94
C ASP A 513 12.55 2.06 -15.02
N GLU A 514 11.70 1.71 -14.05
CA GLU A 514 11.99 0.69 -13.03
C GLU A 514 11.81 -0.75 -13.54
N GLY A 515 11.36 -0.93 -14.78
CA GLY A 515 11.19 -2.26 -15.39
C GLY A 515 10.11 -3.13 -14.74
N ASN A 516 9.13 -2.55 -14.05
CA ASN A 516 8.07 -3.29 -13.37
C ASN A 516 7.08 -3.91 -14.37
N THR A 517 7.11 -5.23 -14.52
CA THR A 517 6.33 -5.93 -15.55
C THR A 517 4.83 -5.71 -15.42
N LEU A 518 4.26 -5.92 -14.23
CA LEU A 518 2.81 -5.86 -14.04
C LEU A 518 2.27 -4.47 -14.34
N TYR A 519 2.88 -3.43 -13.74
CA TYR A 519 2.40 -2.06 -13.92
C TYR A 519 2.58 -1.58 -15.37
N THR A 520 3.67 -2.02 -16.03
CA THR A 520 3.89 -1.75 -17.46
C THR A 520 2.79 -2.36 -18.31
N PHE A 521 2.42 -3.62 -18.06
CA PHE A 521 1.35 -4.29 -18.81
C PHE A 521 -0.01 -3.62 -18.56
N ILE A 522 -0.34 -3.33 -17.29
CA ILE A 522 -1.60 -2.65 -16.95
C ILE A 522 -1.69 -1.30 -17.65
N ARG A 523 -0.61 -0.49 -17.61
CA ARG A 523 -0.56 0.78 -18.33
C ARG A 523 -0.69 0.53 -19.82
N HIS A 524 0.09 -0.37 -20.42
CA HIS A 524 0.08 -0.59 -21.87
C HIS A 524 -1.33 -0.85 -22.42
N ILE A 525 -2.12 -1.65 -21.71
CA ILE A 525 -3.48 -2.02 -22.11
C ILE A 525 -4.49 -0.90 -21.86
N ASN A 526 -4.36 -0.15 -20.76
CA ASN A 526 -5.42 0.73 -20.27
C ASN A 526 -5.09 2.24 -20.29
N GLY A 527 -3.86 2.60 -20.64
CA GLY A 527 -3.40 3.98 -20.70
C GLY A 527 -3.98 4.74 -21.89
N THR A 528 -3.93 6.07 -21.83
CA THR A 528 -4.47 6.94 -22.89
C THR A 528 -3.50 7.13 -24.05
N ARG A 529 -2.23 6.74 -23.87
CA ARG A 529 -1.14 6.95 -24.83
C ARG A 529 -0.25 5.71 -24.94
N PRO A 530 0.38 5.46 -26.11
CA PRO A 530 1.38 4.41 -26.24
C PRO A 530 2.52 4.52 -25.22
N LEU A 531 3.13 3.38 -24.89
CA LEU A 531 4.39 3.34 -24.14
C LEU A 531 5.54 3.85 -25.02
N PRO A 532 6.56 4.51 -24.41
CA PRO A 532 7.82 4.75 -25.10
C PRO A 532 8.43 3.44 -25.64
N PRO A 533 9.18 3.49 -26.77
CA PRO A 533 9.84 2.33 -27.32
C PRO A 533 10.75 1.64 -26.28
N GLY A 534 10.80 0.30 -26.31
CA GLY A 534 11.67 -0.49 -25.44
C GLY A 534 11.09 -0.83 -24.05
N ILE A 535 10.18 -0.03 -23.49
CA ILE A 535 9.65 -0.26 -22.13
C ILE A 535 8.93 -1.61 -22.01
N LEU A 536 8.13 -1.98 -23.03
CA LEU A 536 7.46 -3.28 -23.03
C LEU A 536 8.47 -4.46 -23.12
N ALA A 537 9.54 -4.29 -23.88
CA ALA A 537 10.59 -5.31 -23.99
C ALA A 537 11.37 -5.45 -22.68
N GLN A 538 11.68 -4.33 -22.00
CA GLN A 538 12.29 -4.32 -20.67
C GLN A 538 11.38 -5.02 -19.65
N ALA A 539 10.07 -4.76 -19.67
CA ALA A 539 9.11 -5.44 -18.80
C ALA A 539 9.08 -6.96 -19.01
N LYS A 540 9.17 -7.43 -20.26
CA LYS A 540 9.31 -8.88 -20.56
C LYS A 540 10.64 -9.45 -20.05
N ALA A 541 11.74 -8.73 -20.25
CA ALA A 541 13.05 -9.13 -19.76
C ALA A 541 13.10 -9.22 -18.23
N THR A 542 12.48 -8.27 -17.52
CA THR A 542 12.31 -8.36 -16.06
C THR A 542 11.53 -9.62 -15.66
N LEU A 543 10.43 -9.95 -16.35
CA LEU A 543 9.67 -11.15 -16.04
C LEU A 543 10.50 -12.42 -16.26
N LEU A 544 11.32 -12.44 -17.30
CA LEU A 544 12.26 -13.54 -17.58
C LEU A 544 13.31 -13.67 -16.48
N ALA A 545 13.84 -12.55 -15.97
CA ALA A 545 14.81 -12.50 -14.87
C ALA A 545 14.20 -12.78 -13.48
N TYR A 546 12.87 -12.82 -13.33
CA TYR A 546 12.24 -13.06 -12.04
C TYR A 546 12.82 -14.31 -11.35
N PRO A 547 13.32 -14.25 -10.10
CA PRO A 547 13.99 -15.38 -9.45
C PRO A 547 13.11 -16.64 -9.43
N ALA A 548 13.60 -17.78 -9.89
CA ALA A 548 12.88 -19.05 -9.75
C ALA A 548 12.90 -19.55 -8.29
N ASP A 549 14.02 -19.36 -7.60
CA ASP A 549 14.15 -19.69 -6.20
C ASP A 549 13.45 -18.63 -5.32
N GLN A 550 12.38 -19.08 -4.65
CA GLN A 550 11.55 -18.29 -3.76
C GLN A 550 11.87 -18.49 -2.27
N HIS A 551 12.98 -19.16 -1.93
CA HIS A 551 13.46 -19.18 -0.55
C HIS A 551 13.85 -17.77 -0.10
N ALA A 552 13.36 -17.39 1.06
CA ALA A 552 13.69 -16.14 1.70
C ALA A 552 15.20 -16.07 1.95
N ARG A 553 15.77 -14.95 1.52
CA ARG A 553 17.19 -14.65 1.65
C ARG A 553 17.37 -13.15 1.78
N ARG A 554 18.34 -12.75 2.58
CA ARG A 554 18.77 -11.36 2.66
C ARG A 554 19.66 -11.04 1.47
N ILE A 555 19.40 -9.91 0.82
CA ILE A 555 20.29 -9.33 -0.19
C ILE A 555 20.72 -7.95 0.30
N ASP A 556 22.03 -7.70 0.28
CA ASP A 556 22.65 -6.47 0.75
C ASP A 556 23.67 -5.96 -0.27
N HIS A 557 23.38 -4.80 -0.85
CA HIS A 557 24.18 -4.18 -1.90
C HIS A 557 25.25 -3.21 -1.37
N HIS A 558 25.40 -3.03 -0.05
CA HIS A 558 26.36 -2.06 0.52
C HIS A 558 27.83 -2.28 0.10
N ALA A 559 28.19 -3.50 -0.31
CA ALA A 559 29.53 -3.84 -0.75
C ALA A 559 29.81 -3.50 -2.24
N ASP A 560 28.81 -3.09 -3.01
CA ASP A 560 28.98 -2.73 -4.42
C ASP A 560 29.76 -1.40 -4.54
N PRO A 561 30.96 -1.39 -5.16
CA PRO A 561 31.77 -0.18 -5.31
C PRO A 561 31.11 0.89 -6.21
N GLY A 562 30.15 0.52 -7.05
CA GLY A 562 29.40 1.42 -7.91
C GLY A 562 28.15 2.01 -7.26
N LEU A 563 27.80 1.60 -6.04
CA LEU A 563 26.54 1.98 -5.40
C LEU A 563 26.47 3.48 -5.12
N ARG A 564 25.54 4.16 -5.79
CA ARG A 564 25.16 5.54 -5.47
C ARG A 564 23.88 5.55 -4.64
N LEU A 565 23.97 6.10 -3.42
CA LEU A 565 22.83 6.22 -2.51
C LEU A 565 22.08 7.52 -2.72
N LEU A 566 20.74 7.46 -2.60
CA LEU A 566 19.91 8.65 -2.50
C LEU A 566 20.28 9.41 -1.21
N PRO A 567 20.53 10.73 -1.29
CA PRO A 567 20.85 11.52 -0.11
C PRO A 567 19.61 11.79 0.75
N TRP A 568 18.41 11.68 0.17
CA TRP A 568 17.17 12.04 0.84
C TRP A 568 16.70 10.96 1.82
N PRO A 569 16.04 11.36 2.92
CA PRO A 569 15.35 10.39 3.74
C PRO A 569 14.25 9.72 2.93
N ASP A 570 13.95 8.46 3.23
CA ASP A 570 12.75 7.81 2.75
C ASP A 570 11.49 8.37 3.46
N ARG A 571 10.31 7.89 3.05
CA ARG A 571 9.03 8.27 3.72
C ARG A 571 8.98 7.91 5.22
N PHE A 572 9.91 7.11 5.72
CA PHE A 572 10.04 6.71 7.11
C PHE A 572 11.14 7.48 7.87
N GLY A 573 11.86 8.37 7.18
CA GLY A 573 12.96 9.16 7.75
C GLY A 573 14.32 8.46 7.72
N ARG A 574 14.43 7.28 7.08
CA ARG A 574 15.70 6.53 6.98
C ARG A 574 16.53 7.10 5.83
N ILE A 575 17.83 7.28 6.03
CA ILE A 575 18.77 7.82 5.04
C ILE A 575 19.76 6.72 4.65
N GLY A 576 20.13 6.64 3.37
CA GLY A 576 21.13 5.69 2.88
C GLY A 576 20.61 4.26 2.69
N ASN A 577 19.29 4.06 2.73
CA ASN A 577 18.64 2.76 2.52
C ASN A 577 18.12 2.56 1.10
N GLN A 578 18.26 3.56 0.23
CA GLN A 578 17.87 3.50 -1.18
C GLN A 578 19.01 3.92 -2.10
N ALA A 579 19.21 3.16 -3.16
CA ALA A 579 20.08 3.46 -4.29
C ALA A 579 19.40 4.49 -5.20
N VAL A 580 20.18 5.15 -6.04
CA VAL A 580 19.62 6.00 -7.09
C VAL A 580 19.07 5.13 -8.21
N ASP A 581 19.87 4.18 -8.72
CA ASP A 581 19.45 3.29 -9.79
C ASP A 581 18.65 2.09 -9.24
N PRO A 582 17.67 1.57 -9.99
CA PRO A 582 16.86 0.45 -9.54
C PRO A 582 17.67 -0.85 -9.68
N PHE A 583 17.60 -1.72 -8.68
CA PHE A 583 18.20 -3.05 -8.76
C PHE A 583 17.37 -3.96 -9.69
N PRO A 584 18.01 -4.68 -10.62
CA PRO A 584 17.38 -5.73 -11.41
C PRO A 584 16.63 -6.73 -10.53
N VAL A 585 15.54 -7.31 -11.03
CA VAL A 585 14.64 -8.14 -10.19
C VAL A 585 15.32 -9.39 -9.62
N ASP A 586 16.29 -9.95 -10.33
CA ASP A 586 17.12 -11.09 -9.91
C ASP A 586 18.12 -10.75 -8.80
N GLN A 587 18.37 -9.45 -8.57
CA GLN A 587 19.20 -8.91 -7.50
C GLN A 587 18.37 -8.41 -6.30
N ARG A 588 17.09 -8.75 -6.24
CA ARG A 588 16.19 -8.42 -5.12
C ARG A 588 15.76 -9.69 -4.40
N ALA A 589 15.57 -9.59 -3.09
CA ALA A 589 15.04 -10.71 -2.33
C ALA A 589 13.66 -11.12 -2.85
N PRO A 590 13.32 -12.43 -2.86
CA PRO A 590 11.96 -12.85 -3.16
C PRO A 590 10.97 -12.14 -2.23
N HIS A 591 9.78 -11.87 -2.76
CA HIS A 591 8.69 -11.26 -2.02
C HIS A 591 7.37 -11.74 -2.63
N VAL A 592 6.34 -11.92 -1.80
CA VAL A 592 5.03 -12.45 -2.26
C VAL A 592 4.50 -11.66 -3.44
N PHE A 593 4.73 -10.35 -3.37
CA PHE A 593 4.42 -9.40 -4.41
C PHE A 593 5.59 -8.46 -4.64
N ILE A 594 6.60 -8.89 -5.39
CA ILE A 594 7.85 -8.12 -5.54
C ILE A 594 7.67 -6.73 -6.18
N TRP A 595 6.54 -6.49 -6.87
CA TRP A 595 6.23 -5.22 -7.51
C TRP A 595 5.85 -4.09 -6.54
N GLN A 596 5.56 -4.40 -5.27
CA GLN A 596 5.34 -3.38 -4.22
C GLN A 596 6.59 -3.07 -3.41
N GLU A 597 7.69 -3.81 -3.63
CA GLU A 597 8.95 -3.55 -2.98
C GLU A 597 9.70 -2.43 -3.71
N PRO A 598 10.33 -1.48 -2.99
CA PRO A 598 11.14 -0.46 -3.64
C PRO A 598 12.28 -1.13 -4.43
N PRO A 599 12.35 -0.99 -5.77
CA PRO A 599 13.44 -1.55 -6.57
C PRO A 599 14.78 -0.92 -6.22
N ARG A 600 14.77 0.24 -5.54
CA ARG A 600 15.96 0.96 -5.07
C ARG A 600 16.45 0.51 -3.69
N ALA A 601 15.76 -0.40 -2.98
CA ALA A 601 16.14 -0.76 -1.62
C ALA A 601 17.51 -1.46 -1.57
N VAL A 602 18.46 -0.91 -0.79
CA VAL A 602 19.84 -1.40 -0.69
C VAL A 602 19.93 -2.74 0.04
N THR A 603 19.08 -2.92 1.06
CA THR A 603 18.90 -4.19 1.74
C THR A 603 17.46 -4.65 1.57
N THR A 604 17.27 -5.88 1.11
CA THR A 604 15.95 -6.52 0.99
C THR A 604 15.97 -7.93 1.58
N GLY A 605 14.82 -8.41 2.01
CA GLY A 605 14.66 -9.76 2.54
C GLY A 605 15.35 -10.00 3.88
N HIS A 606 15.24 -11.25 4.34
CA HIS A 606 15.84 -11.77 5.57
C HIS A 606 16.21 -13.23 5.34
N ASP A 607 17.23 -13.72 6.05
CA ASP A 607 17.60 -15.13 6.01
C ASP A 607 16.71 -15.92 6.98
N ASP A 608 15.79 -16.72 6.44
CA ASP A 608 14.98 -17.66 7.20
C ASP A 608 14.61 -18.89 6.34
N THR A 609 13.89 -19.86 6.92
CA THR A 609 13.47 -21.09 6.22
C THR A 609 12.18 -20.93 5.42
N CYS A 610 11.72 -19.69 5.22
CA CYS A 610 10.47 -19.40 4.56
C CYS A 610 10.58 -19.63 3.06
N LEU A 611 9.62 -20.35 2.50
CA LEU A 611 9.34 -20.35 1.08
C LEU A 611 8.25 -19.30 0.83
N ILE A 612 8.51 -18.39 -0.12
CA ILE A 612 7.64 -17.27 -0.43
C ILE A 612 6.70 -17.63 -1.58
N PRO A 613 5.39 -17.40 -1.48
CA PRO A 613 4.46 -17.66 -2.58
C PRO A 613 4.71 -16.68 -3.76
N PRO A 614 4.99 -17.15 -4.98
CA PRO A 614 5.30 -16.32 -6.16
C PRO A 614 4.08 -15.61 -6.82
N VAL A 615 3.20 -14.97 -6.03
CA VAL A 615 1.97 -14.34 -6.54
C VAL A 615 2.26 -13.23 -7.55
N GLY A 616 3.26 -12.39 -7.27
CA GLY A 616 3.62 -11.27 -8.15
C GLY A 616 3.95 -11.72 -9.58
N TYR A 617 4.67 -12.83 -9.74
CA TYR A 617 4.97 -13.40 -11.05
C TYR A 617 3.70 -13.87 -11.76
N LEU A 618 2.90 -14.71 -11.09
CA LEU A 618 1.72 -15.33 -11.68
C LEU A 618 0.70 -14.28 -12.17
N LEU A 619 0.47 -13.22 -11.37
CA LEU A 619 -0.42 -12.15 -11.78
C LEU A 619 0.09 -11.43 -13.04
N ALA A 620 1.38 -11.08 -13.09
CA ALA A 620 1.97 -10.40 -14.25
C ALA A 620 1.95 -11.29 -15.51
N TYR A 621 2.34 -12.55 -15.37
CA TYR A 621 2.39 -13.51 -16.47
C TYR A 621 1.00 -13.80 -17.03
N TRP A 622 0.03 -14.19 -16.19
CA TRP A 622 -1.30 -14.54 -16.66
C TRP A 622 -2.07 -13.32 -17.18
N TYR A 623 -1.88 -12.13 -16.59
CA TYR A 623 -2.40 -10.89 -17.16
C TYR A 623 -1.83 -10.63 -18.57
N GLY A 624 -0.51 -10.74 -18.73
CA GLY A 624 0.15 -10.59 -20.03
C GLY A 624 -0.36 -11.59 -21.09
N ARG A 625 -0.56 -12.85 -20.71
CA ARG A 625 -1.16 -13.88 -21.58
C ARG A 625 -2.60 -13.57 -21.94
N ALA A 626 -3.43 -13.16 -20.98
CA ALA A 626 -4.86 -12.88 -21.18
C ALA A 626 -5.13 -11.68 -22.09
N HIS A 627 -4.18 -10.75 -22.19
CA HIS A 627 -4.24 -9.56 -23.04
C HIS A 627 -3.33 -9.64 -24.28
N GLY A 628 -2.78 -10.81 -24.60
CA GLY A 628 -1.98 -11.04 -25.81
C GLY A 628 -0.61 -10.36 -25.83
N LEU A 629 -0.11 -9.91 -24.67
CA LEU A 629 1.23 -9.34 -24.53
C LEU A 629 2.31 -10.42 -24.46
N LEU A 630 1.94 -11.62 -24.01
CA LEU A 630 2.81 -12.79 -23.94
C LEU A 630 2.23 -13.93 -24.78
N SER A 631 3.10 -14.69 -25.44
CA SER A 631 2.75 -15.95 -26.09
C SER A 631 3.03 -17.15 -25.19
N ALA A 632 2.73 -18.37 -25.64
CA ALA A 632 3.12 -19.59 -24.94
C ALA A 632 4.61 -19.94 -25.12
N ASP A 633 5.24 -19.34 -26.14
CA ASP A 633 6.63 -19.59 -26.54
C ASP A 633 7.60 -18.53 -25.98
N ASP A 634 7.06 -17.41 -25.46
CA ASP A 634 7.80 -16.40 -24.68
C ASP A 634 8.38 -17.00 -23.39
#